data_AF-A0A524G3S1-F1
#
_entry.id   AF-A0A524G3S1-F1
#
_cell.length_a   1.000
_cell.length_b   1.000
_cell.length_c   1.000
_cell.angle_alpha   90.00
_cell.angle_beta   90.00
_cell.angle_gamma   90.00
#
_symmetry.space_group_name_H-M   'P 1'
#
loop_
_entity.id
_entity.type
_entity.pdbx_description
1 polymer ?
#
loop_
_entity_poly.entity_id
_entity_poly.type
_entity_poly.pdbx_seq_one_letter_code
_entity_poly.pdbx_strand_id
1 'polypeptide(L)'
;MSGSTTPREIPPKRQRMLDMIIALGGLKEEQAIPPGKVHEAIADLKGELTPLIEDILAFPELYFSEFLTATQTADLSSEVKDTNILKEAIANLDKAVSTHSSDTMTKFLTILRESLESLGSSDTERENFEKTIDSIAAILPSDPEASLFSLQQNFGITTRYGQPPCHIECPAGVRTQGFVNLIRDGQFEEALQLMRETYPFAGTLGRVCNAPCEVKCQRGLLDQPVSIRNLHRFLADNERSSGKIPSLSPRIDKEQRVAVIGAGPAGIGCAYDLARMGYPVTIFEAKPDNGGLLRYGIPSYRLPRDVLAEEISYVKKLGVEIVNGKRITKPSELLSQGFSAVFIGTGASSSRKLRVEGEDAKGVYHALELLNDFNMGKKFSLGKRVAVIGGGNAAIDSARVSLRLGASEVFIVYRRSREEMPAIPSEIEDAEHEGIEIKILSSPVKIIEASGKAKALQCIKMELGAPDSSGRRRPVPVPDSEFDIEVDSIIVAIGQGIDEAEYFPDIEYTEWGLIQTDPVSTQTSVEGVFAGGDAVSGPATVVWAVGAGKNAAHAIDLYLKGEEVPKVKSSSPIVASVDADKAQAKEDKRAAMPALDPEERKKSFDEVELGFDRPMAVTEAGRCINCSISNMEITVYGGRLNPETSRVMMKKFLQDEAERGLILALVRTLGPVTSKDLTEKTRIPQDKVFLHLVQMKRNEELVTRGEEHGYILYDVLRTASEAETTIKTISIIALQIANARNELEEILQDLKAESIGRLATALETFSRSRDKLSTVTVNSAPIASSVLKKVEEKIQTAVLLAYRTRAKLPSTRPKVKITDLTDVDVPSVLEEYKSQMGYAPLLGFGTIEWEHSKCLGCKSCEISCPEDAIKLTPVLRIPEIFEFSDESLTELPVNRSLFYKTVLSLATLKPTDNILLEKESPGFGSVEVDLWLCVACRTCVRRCPGPAEGALDLELKWSLPEVIKQISSQT
;
A
#
# COMPACT_ATOMS: atom_id res chain seq x y z
N MET A 1 -28.53 0.88 -17.20
CA MET A 1 -28.28 -0.57 -17.32
C MET A 1 -27.85 -0.87 -18.75
N SER A 2 -26.58 -1.23 -18.95
CA SER A 2 -26.04 -2.04 -20.06
C SER A 2 -24.51 -2.07 -19.89
N GLY A 3 -24.02 -2.81 -18.90
CA GLY A 3 -22.59 -3.02 -18.72
C GLY A 3 -22.13 -4.12 -19.66
N SER A 4 -21.29 -3.79 -20.64
CA SER A 4 -20.56 -4.79 -21.42
C SER A 4 -19.50 -5.42 -20.51
N THR A 5 -19.82 -6.55 -19.90
CA THR A 5 -18.80 -7.41 -19.31
C THR A 5 -18.05 -8.09 -20.45
N THR A 6 -16.80 -7.72 -20.66
CA THR A 6 -15.85 -8.56 -21.38
C THR A 6 -15.89 -9.97 -20.77
N PRO A 7 -15.97 -11.04 -21.59
CA PRO A 7 -15.97 -12.39 -21.05
C PRO A 7 -14.66 -12.61 -20.28
N ARG A 8 -14.76 -12.96 -18.99
CA ARG A 8 -13.59 -13.39 -18.21
C ARG A 8 -12.97 -14.58 -18.94
N GLU A 9 -11.70 -14.49 -19.32
CA GLU A 9 -10.94 -15.62 -19.84
C GLU A 9 -11.03 -16.80 -18.86
N ILE A 10 -11.36 -17.96 -19.38
CA ILE A 10 -11.47 -19.19 -18.60
C ILE A 10 -10.04 -19.59 -18.22
N PRO A 11 -9.71 -19.75 -16.91
CA PRO A 11 -8.37 -20.14 -16.50
C PRO A 11 -7.92 -21.44 -17.20
N PRO A 12 -6.66 -21.59 -17.64
CA PRO A 12 -6.18 -22.74 -18.43
C PRO A 12 -6.47 -24.10 -17.79
N LYS A 13 -6.47 -24.18 -16.45
CA LYS A 13 -6.88 -25.37 -15.69
C LYS A 13 -8.35 -25.75 -15.93
N ARG A 14 -9.24 -24.76 -15.99
CA ARG A 14 -10.68 -24.92 -16.17
C ARG A 14 -11.01 -25.18 -17.64
N GLN A 15 -10.29 -24.55 -18.58
CA GLN A 15 -10.39 -24.82 -20.01
C GLN A 15 -9.99 -26.26 -20.33
N ARG A 16 -8.84 -26.75 -19.82
CA ARG A 16 -8.45 -28.17 -19.96
C ARG A 16 -9.49 -29.14 -19.44
N MET A 17 -10.09 -28.83 -18.29
CA MET A 17 -11.13 -29.68 -17.72
C MET A 17 -12.36 -29.73 -18.64
N LEU A 18 -12.75 -28.59 -19.23
CA LEU A 18 -13.80 -28.52 -20.25
C LEU A 18 -13.41 -29.26 -21.54
N ASP A 19 -12.20 -29.08 -22.05
CA ASP A 19 -11.73 -29.74 -23.27
C ASP A 19 -11.67 -31.26 -23.07
N MET A 20 -11.30 -31.73 -21.87
CA MET A 20 -11.31 -33.14 -21.49
C MET A 20 -12.75 -33.69 -21.44
N ILE A 21 -13.69 -32.95 -20.84
CA ILE A 21 -15.13 -33.29 -20.81
C ILE A 21 -15.72 -33.35 -22.23
N ILE A 22 -15.36 -32.40 -23.09
CA ILE A 22 -15.84 -32.31 -24.48
C ILE A 22 -15.21 -33.42 -25.33
N ALA A 23 -13.92 -33.71 -25.15
CA ALA A 23 -13.19 -34.73 -25.91
C ALA A 23 -13.52 -36.17 -25.50
N LEU A 24 -13.97 -36.37 -24.26
CA LEU A 24 -14.62 -37.60 -23.77
C LEU A 24 -16.09 -37.69 -24.22
N GLY A 25 -16.56 -36.72 -25.02
CA GLY A 25 -17.73 -36.86 -25.88
C GLY A 25 -19.07 -36.81 -25.17
N GLY A 26 -19.16 -36.20 -23.97
CA GLY A 26 -20.42 -36.03 -23.25
C GLY A 26 -21.30 -37.27 -23.29
N LEU A 27 -20.86 -38.36 -22.63
CA LEU A 27 -21.67 -39.57 -22.38
C LEU A 27 -22.51 -40.06 -23.58
N LYS A 28 -21.87 -40.33 -24.71
CA LYS A 28 -22.34 -41.44 -25.57
C LYS A 28 -21.48 -42.66 -25.25
N GLU A 29 -22.12 -43.80 -25.00
CA GLU A 29 -21.45 -45.09 -24.80
C GLU A 29 -20.57 -45.41 -26.02
N GLU A 30 -19.29 -45.01 -25.98
CA GLU A 30 -18.31 -45.56 -26.91
C GLU A 30 -18.05 -47.01 -26.52
N GLN A 31 -18.22 -47.92 -27.48
CA GLN A 31 -18.11 -49.37 -27.25
C GLN A 31 -16.70 -49.73 -26.75
N ALA A 32 -16.64 -50.51 -25.65
CA ALA A 32 -15.39 -51.04 -25.12
C ALA A 32 -14.63 -51.86 -26.18
N ILE A 33 -13.30 -51.77 -26.19
CA ILE A 33 -12.46 -52.57 -27.09
C ILE A 33 -12.65 -54.05 -26.74
N PRO A 34 -13.03 -54.91 -27.71
CA PRO A 34 -13.14 -56.34 -27.47
C PRO A 34 -11.81 -56.91 -26.93
N PRO A 35 -11.80 -57.83 -25.95
CA PRO A 35 -10.57 -58.34 -25.34
C PRO A 35 -9.52 -58.85 -26.34
N GLY A 36 -9.95 -59.44 -27.46
CA GLY A 36 -9.06 -59.92 -28.54
C GLY A 36 -8.44 -58.83 -29.43
N LYS A 37 -8.87 -57.56 -29.29
CA LYS A 37 -8.38 -56.40 -30.06
C LYS A 37 -7.58 -55.40 -29.23
N VAL A 38 -7.38 -55.68 -27.94
CA VAL A 38 -6.62 -54.79 -27.04
C VAL A 38 -5.21 -54.56 -27.56
N HIS A 39 -4.50 -55.60 -28.01
CA HIS A 39 -3.14 -55.46 -28.54
C HIS A 39 -3.05 -54.58 -29.79
N GLU A 40 -4.05 -54.63 -30.68
CA GLU A 40 -4.14 -53.79 -31.88
C GLU A 40 -4.32 -52.32 -31.51
N ALA A 41 -5.25 -52.02 -30.58
CA ALA A 41 -5.50 -50.66 -30.10
C ALA A 41 -4.30 -50.04 -29.36
N ILE A 42 -3.50 -50.84 -28.66
CA ILE A 42 -2.25 -50.38 -28.04
C ILE A 42 -1.17 -50.07 -29.10
N ALA A 43 -1.09 -50.88 -30.16
CA ALA A 43 -0.17 -50.64 -31.26
C ALA A 43 -0.53 -49.38 -32.05
N ASP A 44 -1.82 -49.15 -32.31
CA ASP A 44 -2.33 -47.93 -32.96
C ASP A 44 -2.02 -46.68 -32.11
N LEU A 45 -2.28 -46.74 -30.81
CA LEU A 45 -1.93 -45.65 -29.87
C LEU A 45 -0.43 -45.34 -29.93
N LYS A 46 0.43 -46.37 -29.97
CA LYS A 46 1.89 -46.18 -30.09
C LYS A 46 2.24 -45.46 -31.40
N GLY A 47 1.61 -45.84 -32.51
CA GLY A 47 1.78 -45.19 -33.81
C GLY A 47 1.39 -43.71 -33.82
N GLU A 48 0.24 -43.38 -33.24
CA GLU A 48 -0.26 -42.00 -33.15
C GLU A 48 0.56 -41.12 -32.19
N LEU A 49 1.08 -41.71 -31.11
CA LEU A 49 1.87 -40.99 -30.11
C LEU A 49 3.31 -40.70 -30.55
N THR A 50 3.91 -41.58 -31.36
CA THR A 50 5.33 -41.48 -31.75
C THR A 50 5.73 -40.10 -32.29
N PRO A 51 5.05 -39.51 -33.29
CA PRO A 51 5.41 -38.18 -33.82
C PRO A 51 5.14 -37.04 -32.84
N LEU A 52 4.19 -37.20 -31.91
CA LEU A 52 3.90 -36.19 -30.89
C LEU A 52 4.97 -36.19 -29.80
N ILE A 53 5.46 -37.36 -29.41
CA ILE A 53 6.39 -37.51 -28.30
C ILE A 53 7.77 -36.93 -28.62
N GLU A 54 8.24 -37.02 -29.87
CA GLU A 54 9.52 -36.39 -30.26
C GLU A 54 9.53 -34.89 -29.94
N ASP A 55 8.45 -34.17 -30.26
CA ASP A 55 8.32 -32.75 -29.95
C ASP A 55 8.16 -32.48 -28.43
N ILE A 56 7.44 -33.35 -27.73
CA ILE A 56 7.23 -33.26 -26.27
C ILE A 56 8.54 -33.45 -25.52
N LEU A 57 9.42 -34.34 -25.99
CA LEU A 57 10.73 -34.58 -25.40
C LEU A 57 11.76 -33.51 -25.78
N ALA A 58 11.57 -32.82 -26.91
CA ALA A 58 12.50 -31.79 -27.39
C ALA A 58 12.29 -30.40 -26.74
N PHE A 59 11.05 -30.01 -26.43
CA PHE A 59 10.76 -28.64 -25.95
C PHE A 59 11.49 -28.24 -24.65
N PRO A 60 11.72 -29.12 -23.65
CA PRO A 60 12.34 -28.70 -22.41
C PRO A 60 13.75 -28.15 -22.61
N GLU A 61 14.56 -28.81 -23.46
CA GLU A 61 15.93 -28.37 -23.75
C GLU A 61 15.94 -27.01 -24.47
N LEU A 62 15.02 -26.81 -25.43
CA LEU A 62 14.85 -25.54 -26.12
C LEU A 62 14.44 -24.41 -25.16
N TYR A 63 13.52 -24.71 -24.23
CA TYR A 63 13.08 -23.74 -23.22
C TYR A 63 14.22 -23.36 -22.27
N PHE A 64 14.93 -24.35 -21.70
CA PHE A 64 16.00 -24.08 -20.74
C PHE A 64 17.16 -23.33 -21.39
N SER A 65 17.39 -23.49 -22.70
CA SER A 65 18.44 -22.78 -23.44
C SER A 65 18.14 -21.27 -23.56
N GLU A 66 16.90 -20.93 -23.94
CA GLU A 66 16.44 -19.54 -23.96
C GLU A 66 16.42 -18.93 -22.55
N PHE A 67 15.99 -19.71 -21.56
CA PHE A 67 16.02 -19.31 -20.15
C PHE A 67 17.44 -18.99 -19.68
N LEU A 68 18.43 -19.85 -19.95
CA LEU A 68 19.82 -19.64 -19.56
C LEU A 68 20.37 -18.34 -20.15
N THR A 69 20.06 -18.05 -21.42
CA THR A 69 20.49 -16.80 -22.08
C THR A 69 19.85 -15.57 -21.44
N ALA A 70 18.56 -15.64 -21.11
CA ALA A 70 17.85 -14.57 -20.41
C ALA A 70 18.43 -14.32 -19.00
N THR A 71 18.73 -15.39 -18.25
CA THR A 71 19.30 -15.27 -16.89
C THR A 71 20.70 -14.69 -16.86
N GLN A 72 21.56 -15.03 -17.83
CA GLN A 72 22.91 -14.46 -17.94
C GLN A 72 22.88 -12.98 -18.34
N THR A 73 21.92 -12.57 -19.16
CA THR A 73 21.75 -11.16 -19.57
C THR A 73 21.21 -10.29 -18.44
N ALA A 74 20.35 -10.86 -17.58
CA ALA A 74 19.71 -10.16 -16.48
C ALA A 74 20.44 -10.28 -15.13
N ASP A 75 21.56 -11.01 -15.07
CA ASP A 75 22.31 -11.32 -13.84
C ASP A 75 21.42 -11.87 -12.70
N LEU A 76 20.45 -12.73 -13.06
CA LEU A 76 19.36 -13.16 -12.17
C LEU A 76 19.86 -13.87 -10.89
N SER A 77 21.08 -14.44 -10.94
CA SER A 77 21.66 -15.19 -9.84
C SER A 77 22.27 -14.31 -8.76
N SER A 78 22.66 -13.06 -9.07
CA SER A 78 23.11 -12.09 -8.06
C SER A 78 21.96 -11.46 -7.27
N GLU A 79 20.74 -11.52 -7.81
CA GLU A 79 19.52 -11.03 -7.15
C GLU A 79 18.95 -12.00 -6.11
N VAL A 80 19.41 -13.25 -6.08
CA VAL A 80 18.99 -14.22 -5.08
C VAL A 80 19.81 -14.04 -3.81
N LYS A 81 19.13 -13.67 -2.73
CA LYS A 81 19.77 -13.47 -1.42
C LYS A 81 19.51 -14.63 -0.45
N ASP A 82 18.55 -15.51 -0.77
CA ASP A 82 18.23 -16.66 0.07
C ASP A 82 19.12 -17.88 -0.25
N THR A 83 20.05 -18.19 0.66
CA THR A 83 20.93 -19.36 0.51
C THR A 83 20.18 -20.70 0.58
N ASN A 84 19.01 -20.78 1.22
CA ASN A 84 18.21 -22.00 1.28
C ASN A 84 17.51 -22.26 -0.05
N ILE A 85 16.96 -21.22 -0.69
CA ILE A 85 16.37 -21.33 -2.03
C ILE A 85 17.43 -21.77 -3.05
N LEU A 86 18.64 -21.20 -2.96
CA LEU A 86 19.77 -21.62 -3.82
C LEU A 86 20.14 -23.08 -3.59
N LYS A 87 20.28 -23.52 -2.33
CA LYS A 87 20.59 -24.93 -2.01
C LYS A 87 19.51 -25.89 -2.48
N GLU A 88 18.23 -25.54 -2.30
CA GLU A 88 17.08 -26.33 -2.76
C GLU A 88 17.08 -26.44 -4.30
N ALA A 89 17.29 -25.32 -5.00
CA ALA A 89 17.36 -25.28 -6.45
C ALA A 89 18.53 -26.10 -7.00
N ILE A 90 19.72 -25.97 -6.40
CA ILE A 90 20.92 -26.78 -6.74
C ILE A 90 20.61 -28.26 -6.55
N ALA A 91 20.03 -28.67 -5.41
CA ALA A 91 19.71 -30.07 -5.14
C ALA A 91 18.69 -30.66 -6.14
N ASN A 92 17.69 -29.88 -6.54
CA ASN A 92 16.72 -30.30 -7.55
C ASN A 92 17.36 -30.45 -8.94
N LEU A 93 18.21 -29.50 -9.34
CA LEU A 93 18.93 -29.53 -10.61
C LEU A 93 19.98 -30.64 -10.65
N ASP A 94 20.70 -30.89 -9.57
CA ASP A 94 21.64 -32.03 -9.44
C ASP A 94 20.90 -33.35 -9.68
N LYS A 95 19.74 -33.54 -9.06
CA LYS A 95 18.89 -34.72 -9.29
C LYS A 95 18.38 -34.79 -10.72
N ALA A 96 17.96 -33.67 -11.29
CA ALA A 96 17.47 -33.60 -12.67
C ALA A 96 18.58 -34.01 -13.66
N VAL A 97 19.78 -33.44 -13.53
CA VAL A 97 20.96 -33.73 -14.35
C VAL A 97 21.41 -35.19 -14.18
N SER A 98 21.36 -35.73 -12.96
CA SER A 98 21.68 -37.15 -12.73
C SER A 98 20.67 -38.11 -13.36
N THR A 99 19.41 -37.68 -13.50
CA THR A 99 18.33 -38.47 -14.09
C THR A 99 18.38 -38.39 -15.62
N HIS A 100 18.70 -37.21 -16.17
CA HIS A 100 18.86 -37.01 -17.60
C HIS A 100 19.90 -35.92 -17.88
N SER A 101 20.97 -36.29 -18.59
CA SER A 101 22.07 -35.37 -18.89
C SER A 101 21.62 -34.27 -19.86
N SER A 102 21.70 -33.02 -19.41
CA SER A 102 21.45 -31.82 -20.22
C SER A 102 22.60 -30.82 -20.01
N ASP A 103 23.23 -30.41 -21.11
CA ASP A 103 24.32 -29.42 -21.08
C ASP A 103 23.84 -28.07 -20.55
N THR A 104 22.60 -27.70 -20.88
CA THR A 104 22.01 -26.43 -20.46
C THR A 104 21.72 -26.40 -18.96
N MET A 105 21.12 -27.47 -18.43
CA MET A 105 20.88 -27.59 -16.99
C MET A 105 22.18 -27.66 -16.19
N THR A 106 23.21 -28.31 -16.73
CA THR A 106 24.55 -28.38 -16.11
C THR A 106 25.22 -27.00 -16.02
N LYS A 107 25.13 -26.19 -17.08
CA LYS A 107 25.62 -24.80 -17.06
C LYS A 107 24.86 -23.93 -16.05
N PHE A 108 23.54 -24.07 -15.98
CA PHE A 108 22.72 -23.34 -15.02
C PHE A 108 23.08 -23.71 -13.57
N LEU A 109 23.28 -25.01 -13.31
CA LEU A 109 23.73 -25.52 -12.02
C LEU A 109 25.08 -24.91 -11.59
N THR A 110 26.04 -24.76 -12.50
CA THR A 110 27.33 -24.12 -12.21
C THR A 110 27.17 -22.67 -11.77
N ILE A 111 26.34 -21.87 -12.47
CA ILE A 111 26.06 -20.46 -12.13
C ILE A 111 25.48 -20.33 -10.72
N LEU A 112 24.55 -21.22 -10.35
CA LEU A 112 23.96 -21.21 -9.01
C LEU A 112 24.98 -21.58 -7.91
N ARG A 113 25.93 -22.49 -8.21
CA ARG A 113 27.01 -22.84 -7.27
C ARG A 113 27.98 -21.67 -7.05
N GLU A 114 28.40 -21.00 -8.11
CA GLU A 114 29.25 -19.79 -8.03
C GLU A 114 28.57 -18.67 -7.23
N SER A 115 27.25 -18.50 -7.44
CA SER A 115 26.46 -17.51 -6.69
C SER A 115 26.37 -17.86 -5.20
N LEU A 116 26.19 -19.14 -4.86
CA LEU A 116 26.19 -19.60 -3.47
C LEU A 116 27.56 -19.41 -2.78
N GLU A 117 28.67 -19.61 -3.50
CA GLU A 117 30.02 -19.36 -2.99
C GLU A 117 30.27 -17.86 -2.72
N SER A 118 29.78 -16.97 -3.59
CA SER A 118 29.90 -15.52 -3.41
C SER A 118 29.18 -15.01 -2.15
N LEU A 119 27.98 -15.55 -1.86
CA LEU A 119 27.17 -15.23 -0.68
C LEU A 119 27.76 -15.77 0.62
N GLY A 120 28.62 -16.80 0.55
CA GLY A 120 29.29 -17.38 1.71
C GLY A 120 30.43 -16.52 2.28
N SER A 121 30.76 -15.39 1.66
CA SER A 121 31.99 -14.62 1.93
C SER A 121 31.81 -13.26 2.63
N SER A 122 30.65 -12.96 3.26
CA SER A 122 30.43 -11.69 3.99
C SER A 122 30.22 -11.83 5.51
N ASP A 123 31.24 -12.28 6.24
CA ASP A 123 31.23 -12.30 7.72
C ASP A 123 30.96 -10.91 8.34
N THR A 124 31.30 -9.84 7.63
CA THR A 124 31.17 -8.45 8.12
C THR A 124 29.72 -7.98 8.27
N GLU A 125 28.80 -8.42 7.38
CA GLU A 125 27.38 -8.02 7.47
C GLU A 125 26.67 -8.72 8.64
N ARG A 126 27.04 -9.99 8.89
CA ARG A 126 26.50 -10.77 10.00
C ARG A 126 26.95 -10.21 11.35
N GLU A 127 28.23 -9.83 11.47
CA GLU A 127 28.73 -9.15 12.67
C GLU A 127 28.05 -7.80 12.92
N ASN A 128 27.79 -7.02 11.88
CA ASN A 128 27.09 -5.74 12.01
C ASN A 128 25.62 -5.91 12.42
N PHE A 129 24.95 -6.94 11.90
CA PHE A 129 23.61 -7.32 12.33
C PHE A 129 23.57 -7.68 13.82
N GLU A 130 24.45 -8.57 14.28
CA GLU A 130 24.47 -9.02 15.68
C GLU A 130 24.75 -7.86 16.64
N LYS A 131 25.73 -6.99 16.33
CA LYS A 131 26.01 -5.77 17.12
C LYS A 131 24.79 -4.85 17.22
N THR A 132 24.04 -4.69 16.14
CA THR A 132 22.85 -3.84 16.10
C THR A 132 21.72 -4.42 16.95
N ILE A 133 21.47 -5.72 16.84
CA ILE A 133 20.46 -6.43 17.64
C ILE A 133 20.79 -6.38 19.13
N ASP A 134 22.03 -6.65 19.51
CA ASP A 134 22.46 -6.64 20.91
C ASP A 134 22.28 -5.25 21.54
N SER A 135 22.58 -4.19 20.78
CA SER A 135 22.34 -2.80 21.18
C SER A 135 20.85 -2.52 21.42
N ILE A 136 19.98 -2.91 20.48
CA ILE A 136 18.54 -2.73 20.60
C ILE A 136 17.97 -3.51 21.79
N ALA A 137 18.40 -4.77 21.97
CA ALA A 137 17.96 -5.63 23.07
C ALA A 137 18.40 -5.09 24.44
N ALA A 138 19.55 -4.44 24.53
CA ALA A 138 20.03 -3.81 25.76
C ALA A 138 19.21 -2.57 26.15
N ILE A 139 18.77 -1.77 25.17
CA ILE A 139 18.01 -0.53 25.39
C ILE A 139 16.53 -0.83 25.70
N LEU A 140 15.96 -1.86 25.06
CA LEU A 140 14.53 -2.17 25.02
C LEU A 140 13.82 -2.17 26.39
N PRO A 141 14.39 -2.72 27.49
CA PRO A 141 13.71 -2.69 28.79
C PRO A 141 13.57 -1.29 29.40
N SER A 142 14.47 -0.37 29.03
CA SER A 142 14.54 1.00 29.59
C SER A 142 13.91 2.05 28.69
N ASP A 143 14.05 1.89 27.37
CA ASP A 143 13.54 2.81 26.35
C ASP A 143 12.99 2.04 25.14
N PRO A 144 11.76 1.51 25.25
CA PRO A 144 11.10 0.81 24.15
C PRO A 144 10.90 1.66 22.90
N GLU A 145 10.80 2.99 23.05
CA GLU A 145 10.60 3.92 21.95
C GLU A 145 11.86 4.02 21.10
N ALA A 146 13.02 4.25 21.73
CA ALA A 146 14.30 4.26 21.04
C ALA A 146 14.61 2.91 20.36
N SER A 147 14.26 1.78 21.00
CA SER A 147 14.40 0.45 20.40
C SER A 147 13.50 0.27 19.18
N LEU A 148 12.22 0.66 19.25
CA LEU A 148 11.29 0.55 18.12
C LEU A 148 11.67 1.48 16.97
N PHE A 149 12.14 2.69 17.26
CA PHE A 149 12.72 3.59 16.25
C PHE A 149 13.91 2.93 15.54
N SER A 150 14.85 2.36 16.30
CA SER A 150 16.02 1.67 15.76
C SER A 150 15.63 0.47 14.89
N LEU A 151 14.61 -0.30 15.31
CA LEU A 151 14.07 -1.41 14.54
C LEU A 151 13.44 -0.95 13.22
N GLN A 152 12.72 0.17 13.22
CA GLN A 152 12.14 0.75 12.02
C GLN A 152 13.23 1.22 11.04
N GLN A 153 14.25 1.93 11.51
CA GLN A 153 15.31 2.47 10.65
C GLN A 153 16.25 1.39 10.07
N ASN A 154 16.62 0.39 10.88
CA ASN A 154 17.61 -0.61 10.47
C ASN A 154 16.99 -1.84 9.80
N PHE A 155 15.74 -2.19 10.13
CA PHE A 155 15.12 -3.45 9.70
C PHE A 155 13.74 -3.28 9.04
N GLY A 156 13.27 -2.04 8.85
CA GLY A 156 11.98 -1.76 8.20
C GLY A 156 10.79 -2.35 8.97
N ILE A 157 10.88 -2.46 10.29
CA ILE A 157 9.78 -2.94 11.13
C ILE A 157 8.64 -1.92 11.08
N THR A 158 7.45 -2.40 10.69
CA THR A 158 6.22 -1.61 10.67
C THR A 158 5.54 -1.67 12.02
N THR A 159 4.91 -0.56 12.41
CA THR A 159 4.20 -0.44 13.69
C THR A 159 3.08 0.58 13.58
N ARG A 160 2.02 0.39 14.36
CA ARG A 160 0.94 1.38 14.52
C ARG A 160 1.26 2.43 15.58
N TYR A 161 2.32 2.23 16.36
CA TYR A 161 2.87 3.25 17.25
C TYR A 161 3.60 4.33 16.44
N GLY A 162 3.73 5.53 17.01
CA GLY A 162 4.33 6.69 16.37
C GLY A 162 3.32 7.63 15.70
N GLN A 163 3.85 8.65 15.02
CA GLN A 163 3.08 9.70 14.38
C GLN A 163 2.52 9.23 13.02
N PRO A 164 1.27 9.57 12.66
CA PRO A 164 0.72 9.21 11.36
C PRO A 164 1.46 9.96 10.24
N PRO A 165 1.75 9.33 9.08
CA PRO A 165 2.51 9.95 8.00
C PRO A 165 1.89 11.26 7.51
N CYS A 166 0.56 11.35 7.46
CA CYS A 166 -0.16 12.56 7.05
C CYS A 166 0.02 13.75 8.01
N HIS A 167 0.44 13.51 9.26
CA HIS A 167 0.84 14.57 10.20
C HIS A 167 2.29 14.98 9.97
N ILE A 168 3.19 14.00 9.83
CA ILE A 168 4.63 14.23 9.63
C ILE A 168 4.89 15.02 8.33
N GLU A 169 4.18 14.67 7.26
CA GLU A 169 4.31 15.33 5.96
C GLU A 169 3.66 16.72 5.93
N CYS A 170 2.88 17.11 6.94
CA CYS A 170 2.29 18.44 6.99
C CYS A 170 3.32 19.43 7.54
N PRO A 171 3.86 20.38 6.74
CA PRO A 171 4.88 21.31 7.23
C PRO A 171 4.36 22.24 8.34
N ALA A 172 3.05 22.49 8.36
CA ALA A 172 2.41 23.26 9.42
C ALA A 172 2.21 22.45 10.71
N GLY A 173 2.39 21.12 10.70
CA GLY A 173 2.20 20.24 11.85
C GLY A 173 0.73 19.98 12.19
N VAL A 174 -0.17 19.97 11.20
CA VAL A 174 -1.61 19.72 11.43
C VAL A 174 -1.81 18.27 11.82
N ARG A 175 -2.59 18.01 12.88
CA ARG A 175 -2.94 16.66 13.37
C ARG A 175 -3.98 16.00 12.48
N THR A 176 -3.58 15.66 11.26
CA THR A 176 -4.45 15.27 10.16
C THR A 176 -5.38 14.10 10.50
N GLN A 177 -4.83 12.99 10.99
CA GLN A 177 -5.63 11.83 11.35
C GLN A 177 -6.68 12.15 12.43
N GLY A 178 -6.34 13.00 13.39
CA GLY A 178 -7.22 13.35 14.50
C GLY A 178 -8.48 14.07 14.02
N PHE A 179 -8.35 15.14 13.24
CA PHE A 179 -9.52 15.88 12.77
C PHE A 179 -10.35 15.06 11.76
N VAL A 180 -9.70 14.21 10.94
CA VAL A 180 -10.42 13.32 10.02
C VAL A 180 -11.29 12.33 10.80
N ASN A 181 -10.78 11.76 11.88
CA ASN A 181 -11.58 10.88 12.75
C ASN A 181 -12.75 11.61 13.42
N LEU A 182 -12.52 12.84 13.88
CA LEU A 182 -13.60 13.66 14.44
C LEU A 182 -14.68 13.97 13.40
N ILE A 183 -14.32 14.23 12.13
CA ILE A 183 -15.30 14.35 11.03
C ILE A 183 -16.09 13.05 10.84
N ARG A 184 -15.40 11.90 10.80
CA ARG A 184 -16.05 10.58 10.68
C ARG A 184 -17.09 10.38 11.79
N ASP A 185 -16.77 10.81 12.99
CA ASP A 185 -17.60 10.64 14.18
C ASP A 185 -18.64 11.78 14.34
N GLY A 186 -18.71 12.72 13.38
CA GLY A 186 -19.68 13.82 13.34
C GLY A 186 -19.35 15.02 14.25
N GLN A 187 -18.16 15.05 14.83
CA GLN A 187 -17.67 16.06 15.78
C GLN A 187 -16.92 17.19 15.04
N PHE A 188 -17.66 17.97 14.24
CA PHE A 188 -17.07 18.95 13.32
C PHE A 188 -16.43 20.15 14.04
N GLU A 189 -17.07 20.65 15.09
CA GLU A 189 -16.56 21.76 15.89
C GLU A 189 -15.24 21.39 16.58
N GLU A 190 -15.16 20.21 17.18
CA GLU A 190 -13.94 19.68 17.80
C GLU A 190 -12.85 19.43 16.75
N ALA A 191 -13.20 18.93 15.57
CA ALA A 191 -12.27 18.73 14.47
C ALA A 191 -11.62 20.05 14.03
N LEU A 192 -12.42 21.10 13.86
CA LEU A 192 -11.95 22.43 13.49
C LEU A 192 -11.10 23.05 14.61
N GLN A 193 -11.50 22.88 15.87
CA GLN A 193 -10.73 23.35 17.02
C GLN A 193 -9.36 22.68 17.07
N LEU A 194 -9.29 21.36 16.89
CA LEU A 194 -8.04 20.60 16.84
C LEU A 194 -7.11 21.12 15.73
N MET A 195 -7.65 21.50 14.58
CA MET A 195 -6.86 22.12 13.52
C MET A 195 -6.33 23.50 13.93
N ARG A 196 -7.17 24.32 14.58
CA ARG A 196 -6.79 25.66 15.07
C ARG A 196 -5.80 25.63 16.23
N GLU A 197 -5.66 24.52 16.96
CA GLU A 197 -4.53 24.32 17.88
C GLU A 197 -3.18 24.40 17.15
N THR A 198 -3.16 24.06 15.86
CA THR A 198 -1.97 24.16 15.01
C THR A 198 -1.97 25.44 14.18
N TYR A 199 -3.04 25.75 13.45
CA TYR A 199 -3.04 26.85 12.48
C TYR A 199 -4.45 27.38 12.18
N PRO A 200 -4.65 28.71 12.07
CA PRO A 200 -5.99 29.29 11.97
C PRO A 200 -6.68 29.11 10.60
N PHE A 201 -5.94 28.86 9.51
CA PHE A 201 -6.53 28.96 8.15
C PHE A 201 -6.94 27.62 7.54
N ALA A 202 -7.92 26.98 8.16
CA ALA A 202 -8.54 25.74 7.68
C ALA A 202 -9.14 25.90 6.27
N GLY A 203 -9.93 26.94 6.06
CA GLY A 203 -10.63 27.25 4.82
C GLY A 203 -9.71 27.69 3.69
N THR A 204 -8.68 28.47 3.99
CA THR A 204 -7.64 28.82 3.01
C THR A 204 -6.84 27.58 2.60
N LEU A 205 -6.29 26.81 3.54
CA LEU A 205 -5.51 25.60 3.19
C LEU A 205 -6.38 24.56 2.49
N GLY A 206 -7.65 24.43 2.86
CA GLY A 206 -8.58 23.54 2.17
C GLY A 206 -8.83 23.89 0.69
N ARG A 207 -8.48 25.11 0.27
CA ARG A 207 -8.63 25.59 -1.12
C ARG A 207 -7.31 25.61 -1.90
N VAL A 208 -6.19 25.95 -1.24
CA VAL A 208 -4.94 26.26 -1.95
C VAL A 208 -3.76 25.36 -1.59
N CYS A 209 -3.91 24.45 -0.64
CA CYS A 209 -2.84 23.53 -0.25
C CYS A 209 -2.60 22.48 -1.36
N ASN A 210 -1.33 22.12 -1.56
CA ASN A 210 -0.94 21.01 -2.43
C ASN A 210 -1.04 19.63 -1.75
N ALA A 211 -1.60 19.59 -0.54
CA ALA A 211 -1.93 18.37 0.21
C ALA A 211 -0.78 17.34 0.35
N PRO A 212 0.42 17.73 0.83
CA PRO A 212 1.53 16.79 1.00
C PRO A 212 1.17 15.61 1.93
N CYS A 213 0.26 15.85 2.87
CA CYS A 213 -0.32 14.83 3.75
C CYS A 213 -1.06 13.70 3.02
N GLU A 214 -1.59 13.94 1.81
CA GLU A 214 -2.27 12.92 1.00
C GLU A 214 -1.27 12.02 0.27
N VAL A 215 -0.08 12.53 -0.05
CA VAL A 215 0.97 11.81 -0.81
C VAL A 215 1.48 10.58 -0.05
N LYS A 216 1.62 10.69 1.28
CA LYS A 216 2.05 9.56 2.15
C LYS A 216 0.90 8.92 2.92
N CYS A 217 -0.35 9.18 2.54
CA CYS A 217 -1.50 8.57 3.19
C CYS A 217 -1.44 7.05 3.01
N GLN A 218 -1.45 6.29 4.11
CA GLN A 218 -1.35 4.83 4.08
C GLN A 218 -2.53 4.16 3.36
N ARG A 219 -3.69 4.83 3.26
CA ARG A 219 -4.83 4.36 2.45
C ARG A 219 -4.49 4.26 0.97
N GLY A 220 -3.56 5.09 0.47
CA GLY A 220 -3.10 5.05 -0.91
C GLY A 220 -2.35 3.77 -1.30
N LEU A 221 -2.01 2.91 -0.32
CA LEU A 221 -1.48 1.56 -0.58
C LEU A 221 -2.59 0.54 -0.93
N LEU A 222 -3.85 0.88 -0.63
CA LEU A 222 -5.03 0.06 -0.93
C LEU A 222 -5.77 0.60 -2.16
N ASP A 223 -6.12 1.89 -2.15
CA ASP A 223 -6.80 2.56 -3.25
C ASP A 223 -6.33 4.02 -3.41
N GLN A 224 -7.21 5.01 -3.27
CA GLN A 224 -6.89 6.42 -3.33
C GLN A 224 -6.75 7.03 -1.93
N PRO A 225 -5.83 7.98 -1.71
CA PRO A 225 -5.68 8.62 -0.41
C PRO A 225 -6.98 9.29 0.05
N VAL A 226 -7.10 9.48 1.37
CA VAL A 226 -8.20 10.26 1.95
C VAL A 226 -8.09 11.70 1.47
N SER A 227 -9.21 12.32 1.09
CA SER A 227 -9.30 13.68 0.57
C SER A 227 -9.18 14.76 1.66
N ILE A 228 -8.09 14.71 2.41
CA ILE A 228 -7.75 15.53 3.56
C ILE A 228 -7.92 17.03 3.27
N ARG A 229 -7.42 17.54 2.14
CA ARG A 229 -7.55 18.95 1.76
C ARG A 229 -9.01 19.40 1.67
N ASN A 230 -9.85 18.55 1.11
CA ASN A 230 -11.27 18.88 0.94
C ASN A 230 -12.03 18.76 2.27
N LEU A 231 -11.58 17.89 3.18
CA LEU A 231 -12.07 17.82 4.55
C LEU A 231 -11.68 19.06 5.38
N HIS A 232 -10.49 19.64 5.17
CA HIS A 232 -10.13 20.95 5.73
C HIS A 232 -11.14 22.02 5.31
N ARG A 233 -11.44 22.07 4.01
CA ARG A 233 -12.39 23.04 3.45
C ARG A 233 -13.78 22.84 4.04
N PHE A 234 -14.27 21.60 4.09
CA PHE A 234 -15.57 21.27 4.67
C PHE A 234 -15.72 21.80 6.09
N LEU A 235 -14.72 21.63 6.96
CA LEU A 235 -14.80 22.11 8.34
C LEU A 235 -14.98 23.63 8.42
N ALA A 236 -14.20 24.38 7.64
CA ALA A 236 -14.33 25.83 7.59
C ALA A 236 -15.68 26.26 6.98
N ASP A 237 -16.10 25.65 5.88
CA ASP A 237 -17.36 26.00 5.21
C ASP A 237 -18.58 25.63 6.09
N ASN A 238 -18.52 24.51 6.83
CA ASN A 238 -19.57 24.11 7.79
C ASN A 238 -19.68 25.12 8.95
N GLU A 239 -18.56 25.58 9.52
CA GLU A 239 -18.59 26.62 10.56
C GLU A 239 -19.22 27.92 10.01
N ARG A 240 -18.77 28.38 8.84
CA ARG A 240 -19.29 29.59 8.19
C ARG A 240 -20.81 29.51 7.96
N SER A 241 -21.29 28.36 7.50
CA SER A 241 -22.72 28.12 7.29
C SER A 241 -23.53 28.14 8.60
N SER A 242 -22.90 27.82 9.73
CA SER A 242 -23.55 27.81 11.05
C SER A 242 -23.62 29.20 11.71
N GLY A 243 -22.83 30.17 11.22
CA GLY A 243 -22.73 31.52 11.78
C GLY A 243 -22.05 31.60 13.16
N LYS A 244 -21.53 30.50 13.69
CA LYS A 244 -20.90 30.42 15.01
C LYS A 244 -19.40 30.64 14.89
N ILE A 245 -18.95 31.89 14.99
CA ILE A 245 -17.54 32.20 15.14
C ILE A 245 -17.17 32.10 16.64
N PRO A 246 -16.20 31.27 17.05
CA PRO A 246 -15.76 31.22 18.44
C PRO A 246 -15.30 32.59 18.93
N SER A 247 -15.77 32.98 20.12
CA SER A 247 -15.20 34.12 20.84
C SER A 247 -13.84 33.71 21.38
N LEU A 248 -12.78 34.24 20.78
CA LEU A 248 -11.41 34.10 21.29
C LEU A 248 -11.09 35.32 22.14
N SER A 249 -10.59 35.08 23.36
CA SER A 249 -10.03 36.14 24.19
C SER A 249 -8.50 36.07 24.11
N PRO A 250 -7.82 37.19 23.87
CA PRO A 250 -6.36 37.23 23.89
C PRO A 250 -5.86 36.85 25.28
N ARG A 251 -4.88 35.96 25.34
CA ARG A 251 -4.14 35.65 26.57
C ARG A 251 -2.72 36.19 26.43
N ILE A 252 -2.59 37.51 26.49
CA ILE A 252 -1.28 38.18 26.43
C ILE A 252 -0.81 38.41 27.88
N ASP A 253 0.10 37.58 28.35
CA ASP A 253 0.61 37.56 29.73
C ASP A 253 2.14 37.80 29.82
N LYS A 254 2.81 38.09 28.70
CA LYS A 254 4.23 38.45 28.64
C LYS A 254 4.44 39.93 28.33
N GLU A 255 5.58 40.47 28.75
CA GLU A 255 5.95 41.88 28.54
C GLU A 255 6.79 42.09 27.26
N GLN A 256 7.56 41.08 26.84
CA GLN A 256 8.43 41.15 25.67
C GLN A 256 7.61 41.26 24.38
N ARG A 257 7.74 42.38 23.66
CA ARG A 257 7.00 42.62 22.41
C ARG A 257 7.73 42.04 21.21
N VAL A 258 7.02 41.44 20.27
CA VAL A 258 7.60 40.90 19.03
C VAL A 258 7.05 41.62 17.81
N ALA A 259 7.92 42.03 16.89
CA ALA A 259 7.53 42.60 15.61
C ALA A 259 7.60 41.55 14.49
N VAL A 260 6.65 41.58 13.57
CA VAL A 260 6.61 40.72 12.38
C VAL A 260 6.53 41.60 11.14
N ILE A 261 7.41 41.41 10.16
CA ILE A 261 7.44 42.17 8.91
C ILE A 261 6.82 41.30 7.81
N GLY A 262 5.66 41.72 7.30
CA GLY A 262 4.87 41.03 6.28
C GLY A 262 3.68 40.24 6.86
N ALA A 263 2.48 40.51 6.34
CA ALA A 263 1.24 39.81 6.69
C ALA A 263 0.91 38.69 5.68
N GLY A 264 1.94 37.97 5.20
CA GLY A 264 1.78 36.75 4.42
C GLY A 264 1.60 35.50 5.29
N PRO A 265 1.51 34.29 4.69
CA PRO A 265 1.33 33.04 5.43
C PRO A 265 2.38 32.80 6.53
N ALA A 266 3.66 33.08 6.25
CA ALA A 266 4.74 32.93 7.21
C ALA A 266 4.63 33.90 8.39
N GLY A 267 4.43 35.19 8.11
CA GLY A 267 4.28 36.22 9.14
C GLY A 267 3.05 36.00 10.00
N ILE A 268 1.92 35.66 9.40
CA ILE A 268 0.70 35.37 10.16
C ILE A 268 0.84 34.07 10.96
N GLY A 269 1.44 33.02 10.40
CA GLY A 269 1.73 31.79 11.13
C GLY A 269 2.62 32.02 12.36
N CYS A 270 3.68 32.83 12.21
CA CYS A 270 4.56 33.22 13.31
C CYS A 270 3.81 34.02 14.38
N ALA A 271 3.07 35.06 13.99
CA ALA A 271 2.31 35.91 14.89
C ALA A 271 1.23 35.14 15.66
N TYR A 272 0.56 34.18 14.99
CA TYR A 272 -0.46 33.34 15.60
C TYR A 272 0.10 32.51 16.76
N ASP A 273 1.23 31.83 16.55
CA ASP A 273 1.85 31.00 17.58
C ASP A 273 2.40 31.86 18.73
N LEU A 274 3.09 32.96 18.43
CA LEU A 274 3.62 33.87 19.45
C LEU A 274 2.52 34.48 20.33
N ALA A 275 1.39 34.89 19.73
CA ALA A 275 0.25 35.40 20.49
C ALA A 275 -0.36 34.33 21.41
N ARG A 276 -0.42 33.07 20.96
CA ARG A 276 -0.88 31.94 21.80
C ARG A 276 0.12 31.57 22.89
N MET A 277 1.40 31.87 22.71
CA MET A 277 2.44 31.76 23.73
C MET A 277 2.46 32.95 24.70
N GLY A 278 1.58 33.93 24.53
CA GLY A 278 1.40 35.05 25.45
C GLY A 278 2.13 36.34 25.11
N TYR A 279 2.84 36.40 23.98
CA TYR A 279 3.58 37.60 23.57
C TYR A 279 2.68 38.65 22.90
N PRO A 280 2.82 39.95 23.22
CA PRO A 280 2.26 41.03 22.40
C PRO A 280 2.96 41.05 21.04
N VAL A 281 2.18 40.94 19.95
CA VAL A 281 2.72 40.89 18.57
C VAL A 281 2.13 42.00 17.71
N THR A 282 3.00 42.72 16.98
CA THR A 282 2.60 43.69 15.95
C THR A 282 3.15 43.27 14.60
N ILE A 283 2.26 43.10 13.61
CA ILE A 283 2.61 42.86 12.20
C ILE A 283 2.68 44.19 11.45
N PHE A 284 3.75 44.43 10.70
CA PHE A 284 3.92 45.54 9.79
C PHE A 284 3.78 45.05 8.34
N GLU A 285 2.73 45.50 7.66
CA GLU A 285 2.42 45.12 6.28
C GLU A 285 2.59 46.33 5.35
N ALA A 286 3.34 46.15 4.25
CA ALA A 286 3.62 47.20 3.30
C ALA A 286 2.39 47.56 2.43
N LYS A 287 1.52 46.59 2.15
CA LYS A 287 0.31 46.75 1.33
C LYS A 287 -0.92 47.14 2.17
N PRO A 288 -2.02 47.59 1.51
CA PRO A 288 -3.23 48.03 2.21
C PRO A 288 -3.97 46.90 2.95
N ASP A 289 -3.85 45.65 2.49
CA ASP A 289 -4.59 44.50 3.01
C ASP A 289 -3.66 43.31 3.32
N ASN A 290 -4.17 42.41 4.15
CA ASN A 290 -3.43 41.28 4.69
C ASN A 290 -3.57 40.01 3.85
N GLY A 291 -2.58 39.13 3.90
CA GLY A 291 -2.60 37.79 3.28
C GLY A 291 -1.48 37.53 2.28
N GLY A 292 -0.67 38.54 1.93
CA GLY A 292 0.42 38.38 0.95
C GLY A 292 -0.07 37.79 -0.37
N LEU A 293 0.65 36.80 -0.92
CA LEU A 293 0.26 36.13 -2.17
C LEU A 293 -1.09 35.39 -2.10
N LEU A 294 -1.62 35.06 -0.91
CA LEU A 294 -2.99 34.52 -0.80
C LEU A 294 -4.02 35.53 -1.33
N ARG A 295 -3.79 36.82 -1.05
CA ARG A 295 -4.66 37.92 -1.50
C ARG A 295 -4.25 38.44 -2.87
N TYR A 296 -2.97 38.66 -3.07
CA TYR A 296 -2.47 39.39 -4.24
C TYR A 296 -2.06 38.47 -5.40
N GLY A 297 -1.79 37.19 -5.14
CA GLY A 297 -1.45 36.22 -6.19
C GLY A 297 -2.63 35.34 -6.59
N ILE A 298 -3.23 34.65 -5.63
CA ILE A 298 -4.26 33.62 -5.90
C ILE A 298 -5.59 34.29 -6.30
N PRO A 299 -6.19 33.95 -7.46
CA PRO A 299 -7.47 34.51 -7.91
C PRO A 299 -8.66 34.16 -6.98
N SER A 300 -9.71 35.00 -7.00
CA SER A 300 -10.88 34.84 -6.14
C SER A 300 -11.73 33.59 -6.43
N TYR A 301 -11.73 33.10 -7.67
CA TYR A 301 -12.43 31.85 -8.04
C TYR A 301 -11.84 30.63 -7.33
N ARG A 302 -10.61 30.75 -6.81
CA ARG A 302 -9.87 29.70 -6.09
C ARG A 302 -9.79 29.98 -4.60
N LEU A 303 -9.59 31.25 -4.22
CA LEU A 303 -9.57 31.69 -2.82
C LEU A 303 -10.41 32.96 -2.63
N PRO A 304 -11.68 32.82 -2.20
CA PRO A 304 -12.55 33.95 -1.93
C PRO A 304 -11.96 34.92 -0.89
N ARG A 305 -12.16 36.22 -1.11
CA ARG A 305 -11.55 37.29 -0.29
C ARG A 305 -12.15 37.41 1.10
N ASP A 306 -13.42 37.08 1.22
CA ASP A 306 -14.19 37.01 2.46
C ASP A 306 -13.71 35.85 3.34
N VAL A 307 -13.47 34.66 2.77
CA VAL A 307 -12.86 33.51 3.48
C VAL A 307 -11.53 33.93 4.12
N LEU A 308 -10.64 34.51 3.31
CA LEU A 308 -9.32 34.94 3.79
C LEU A 308 -9.44 36.05 4.85
N ALA A 309 -10.34 37.02 4.65
CA ALA A 309 -10.53 38.11 5.60
C ALA A 309 -11.09 37.63 6.95
N GLU A 310 -12.07 36.71 6.91
CA GLU A 310 -12.64 36.07 8.08
C GLU A 310 -11.56 35.31 8.86
N GLU A 311 -10.73 34.54 8.15
CA GLU A 311 -9.68 33.76 8.78
C GLU A 311 -8.59 34.62 9.43
N ILE A 312 -8.18 35.71 8.77
CA ILE A 312 -7.26 36.70 9.35
C ILE A 312 -7.89 37.42 10.56
N SER A 313 -9.22 37.55 10.61
CA SER A 313 -9.90 38.14 11.77
C SER A 313 -9.69 37.33 13.05
N TYR A 314 -9.51 36.00 12.98
CA TYR A 314 -9.19 35.18 14.15
C TYR A 314 -7.85 35.57 14.78
N VAL A 315 -6.86 35.87 13.95
CA VAL A 315 -5.52 36.29 14.39
C VAL A 315 -5.61 37.63 15.11
N LYS A 316 -6.41 38.57 14.58
CA LYS A 316 -6.68 39.85 15.24
C LYS A 316 -7.41 39.66 16.59
N LYS A 317 -8.39 38.76 16.65
CA LYS A 317 -9.13 38.44 17.90
C LYS A 317 -8.24 37.82 18.97
N LEU A 318 -7.12 37.20 18.60
CA LEU A 318 -6.10 36.71 19.54
C LEU A 318 -5.18 37.82 20.09
N GLY A 319 -5.41 39.09 19.71
CA GLY A 319 -4.64 40.23 20.23
C GLY A 319 -3.46 40.64 19.35
N VAL A 320 -3.30 40.06 18.16
CA VAL A 320 -2.28 40.50 17.20
C VAL A 320 -2.69 41.83 16.57
N GLU A 321 -1.83 42.83 16.69
CA GLU A 321 -1.97 44.11 16.01
C GLU A 321 -1.43 44.00 14.57
N ILE A 322 -2.11 44.61 13.60
CA ILE A 322 -1.63 44.66 12.21
C ILE A 322 -1.68 46.09 11.71
N VAL A 323 -0.50 46.62 11.33
CA VAL A 323 -0.30 47.97 10.81
C VAL A 323 -0.08 47.87 9.30
N ASN A 324 -1.13 48.21 8.54
CA ASN A 324 -1.10 48.22 7.06
C ASN A 324 -0.44 49.48 6.50
N GLY A 325 0.02 49.41 5.25
CA GLY A 325 0.66 50.53 4.54
C GLY A 325 2.01 50.96 5.11
N LYS A 326 2.63 50.18 6.01
CA LYS A 326 3.91 50.49 6.65
C LYS A 326 5.00 49.54 6.17
N ARG A 327 5.79 50.00 5.20
CA ARG A 327 7.00 49.31 4.75
C ARG A 327 8.12 49.53 5.77
N ILE A 328 8.73 48.44 6.23
CA ILE A 328 9.95 48.48 7.01
C ILE A 328 11.14 48.37 6.05
N THR A 329 12.16 49.19 6.26
CA THR A 329 13.37 49.23 5.42
C THR A 329 14.61 48.72 6.14
N LYS A 330 14.60 48.69 7.48
CA LYS A 330 15.68 48.16 8.32
C LYS A 330 15.08 47.42 9.52
N PRO A 331 15.17 46.08 9.59
CA PRO A 331 14.60 45.30 10.69
C PRO A 331 15.17 45.68 12.06
N SER A 332 16.47 46.02 12.14
CA SER A 332 17.13 46.42 13.39
C SER A 332 16.55 47.68 14.05
N GLU A 333 15.91 48.56 13.29
CA GLU A 333 15.25 49.76 13.83
C GLU A 333 14.06 49.41 14.73
N LEU A 334 13.41 48.26 14.51
CA LEU A 334 12.32 47.80 15.37
C LEU A 334 12.83 47.34 16.73
N LEU A 335 14.01 46.72 16.80
CA LEU A 335 14.65 46.40 18.09
C LEU A 335 14.89 47.68 18.90
N SER A 336 15.38 48.74 18.24
CA SER A 336 15.59 50.05 18.83
C SER A 336 14.29 50.74 19.29
N GLN A 337 13.14 50.35 18.74
CA GLN A 337 11.79 50.82 19.15
C GLN A 337 11.22 50.03 20.34
N GLY A 338 12.02 49.15 20.94
CA GLY A 338 11.66 48.37 22.13
C GLY A 338 10.87 47.10 21.81
N PHE A 339 11.05 46.53 20.62
CA PHE A 339 10.69 45.14 20.36
C PHE A 339 11.85 44.24 20.79
N SER A 340 11.55 43.12 21.45
CA SER A 340 12.55 42.18 21.96
C SER A 340 13.01 41.19 20.89
N ALA A 341 12.22 40.98 19.83
CA ALA A 341 12.58 40.19 18.67
C ALA A 341 11.82 40.69 17.42
N VAL A 342 12.39 40.41 16.24
CA VAL A 342 11.81 40.75 14.93
C VAL A 342 11.80 39.51 14.04
N PHE A 343 10.68 39.25 13.35
CA PHE A 343 10.58 38.21 12.33
C PHE A 343 10.35 38.82 10.94
N ILE A 344 11.09 38.37 9.93
CA ILE A 344 10.95 38.77 8.53
C ILE A 344 10.23 37.67 7.75
N GLY A 345 9.02 37.97 7.28
CA GLY A 345 8.17 37.07 6.49
C GLY A 345 7.65 37.74 5.21
N THR A 346 8.50 38.52 4.53
CA THR A 346 8.14 39.34 3.36
C THR A 346 7.89 38.55 2.07
N GLY A 347 8.41 37.31 1.99
CA GLY A 347 8.28 36.44 0.83
C GLY A 347 9.13 36.85 -0.37
N ALA A 348 8.96 36.14 -1.49
CA ALA A 348 9.66 36.37 -2.75
C ALA A 348 8.69 37.01 -3.78
N SER A 349 8.49 38.33 -3.70
CA SER A 349 7.40 38.99 -4.43
C SER A 349 7.74 39.48 -5.84
N SER A 350 8.97 39.31 -6.31
CA SER A 350 9.39 39.71 -7.67
C SER A 350 9.33 38.54 -8.66
N SER A 351 9.04 38.85 -9.93
CA SER A 351 9.02 37.84 -10.99
C SER A 351 10.40 37.67 -11.61
N ARG A 352 10.77 36.43 -11.96
CA ARG A 352 12.00 36.18 -12.70
C ARG A 352 11.84 36.56 -14.17
N LYS A 353 12.86 37.21 -14.72
CA LYS A 353 12.99 37.53 -16.15
C LYS A 353 13.38 36.30 -16.96
N LEU A 354 12.81 36.19 -18.16
CA LEU A 354 13.05 35.15 -19.16
C LEU A 354 14.43 35.27 -19.82
N ARG A 355 14.96 36.50 -19.93
CA ARG A 355 16.27 36.82 -20.50
C ARG A 355 16.41 36.39 -21.96
N VAL A 356 15.38 36.66 -22.76
CA VAL A 356 15.37 36.44 -24.22
C VAL A 356 15.20 37.78 -24.94
N GLU A 357 15.59 37.82 -26.22
CA GLU A 357 15.34 38.98 -27.06
C GLU A 357 13.83 39.28 -27.16
N GLY A 358 13.47 40.55 -27.00
CA GLY A 358 12.09 41.06 -27.07
C GLY A 358 11.27 40.95 -25.76
N GLU A 359 11.89 40.61 -24.63
CA GLU A 359 11.22 40.54 -23.32
C GLU A 359 10.58 41.87 -22.88
N ASP A 360 11.15 43.01 -23.25
CA ASP A 360 10.64 44.34 -22.88
C ASP A 360 9.55 44.86 -23.84
N ALA A 361 9.09 44.04 -24.80
CA ALA A 361 8.07 44.43 -25.78
C ALA A 361 6.71 44.71 -25.14
N LYS A 362 5.93 45.63 -25.73
CA LYS A 362 4.55 45.87 -25.28
C LYS A 362 3.70 44.61 -25.46
N GLY A 363 2.97 44.22 -24.41
CA GLY A 363 2.18 42.98 -24.40
C GLY A 363 2.87 41.80 -23.74
N VAL A 364 4.12 41.98 -23.26
CA VAL A 364 4.76 41.06 -22.32
C VAL A 364 4.41 41.49 -20.90
N TYR A 365 4.01 40.54 -20.06
CA TYR A 365 3.63 40.74 -18.67
C TYR A 365 4.33 39.72 -17.79
N HIS A 366 4.53 40.07 -16.52
CA HIS A 366 4.99 39.13 -15.50
C HIS A 366 3.82 38.65 -14.64
N ALA A 367 3.75 37.34 -14.37
CA ALA A 367 2.58 36.71 -13.75
C ALA A 367 2.22 37.32 -12.38
N LEU A 368 3.20 37.58 -11.51
CA LEU A 368 2.90 38.13 -10.18
C LEU A 368 2.35 39.55 -10.25
N GLU A 369 2.88 40.39 -11.14
CA GLU A 369 2.41 41.76 -11.34
C GLU A 369 1.00 41.78 -11.94
N LEU A 370 0.77 40.96 -12.95
CA LEU A 370 -0.53 40.82 -13.60
C LEU A 370 -1.59 40.32 -12.62
N LEU A 371 -1.30 39.26 -11.86
CA LEU A 371 -2.21 38.71 -10.87
C LEU A 371 -2.44 39.70 -9.71
N ASN A 372 -1.39 40.40 -9.25
CA ASN A 372 -1.54 41.48 -8.26
C ASN A 372 -2.50 42.56 -8.76
N ASP A 373 -2.28 43.05 -9.97
CA ASP A 373 -3.09 44.12 -10.55
C ASP A 373 -4.53 43.66 -10.78
N PHE A 374 -4.73 42.43 -11.21
CA PHE A 374 -6.04 41.80 -11.34
C PHE A 374 -6.76 41.74 -9.99
N ASN A 375 -6.08 41.22 -8.96
CA ASN A 375 -6.65 41.04 -7.64
C ASN A 375 -6.90 42.37 -6.91
N MET A 376 -6.19 43.43 -7.30
CA MET A 376 -6.43 44.81 -6.86
C MET A 376 -7.57 45.50 -7.63
N GLY A 377 -8.20 44.83 -8.60
CA GLY A 377 -9.27 45.39 -9.42
C GLY A 377 -8.80 46.41 -10.46
N LYS A 378 -7.50 46.43 -10.80
CA LYS A 378 -7.01 47.28 -11.90
C LYS A 378 -7.55 46.76 -13.22
N LYS A 379 -7.95 47.68 -14.08
CA LYS A 379 -8.40 47.36 -15.45
C LYS A 379 -7.18 47.23 -16.35
N PHE A 380 -6.99 46.07 -16.94
CA PHE A 380 -6.07 45.87 -18.05
C PHE A 380 -6.70 44.94 -19.09
N SER A 381 -6.32 45.13 -20.35
CA SER A 381 -6.82 44.34 -21.47
C SER A 381 -5.70 43.48 -22.01
N LEU A 382 -5.91 42.17 -22.01
CA LEU A 382 -5.05 41.22 -22.71
C LEU A 382 -5.47 41.14 -24.18
N GLY A 383 -4.56 40.65 -25.02
CA GLY A 383 -4.88 40.33 -26.41
C GLY A 383 -5.78 39.09 -26.53
N LYS A 384 -6.16 38.74 -27.77
CA LYS A 384 -7.06 37.61 -28.01
C LYS A 384 -6.34 36.27 -27.87
N ARG A 385 -5.07 36.21 -28.27
CA ARG A 385 -4.21 35.03 -28.19
C ARG A 385 -3.13 35.25 -27.15
N VAL A 386 -3.13 34.45 -26.07
CA VAL A 386 -2.25 34.63 -24.92
C VAL A 386 -1.35 33.40 -24.74
N ALA A 387 -0.03 33.59 -24.64
CA ALA A 387 0.89 32.54 -24.21
C ALA A 387 1.33 32.78 -22.77
N VAL A 388 1.23 31.77 -21.91
CA VAL A 388 1.71 31.77 -20.54
C VAL A 388 2.90 30.83 -20.42
N ILE A 389 4.06 31.34 -20.05
CA ILE A 389 5.31 30.58 -20.01
C ILE A 389 5.53 30.08 -18.58
N GLY A 390 5.41 28.77 -18.35
CA GLY A 390 5.60 28.15 -17.04
C GLY A 390 4.66 26.96 -16.81
N GLY A 391 4.88 26.22 -15.71
CA GLY A 391 4.08 25.04 -15.37
C GLY A 391 3.59 24.99 -13.91
N GLY A 392 3.82 26.05 -13.13
CA GLY A 392 3.38 26.14 -11.74
C GLY A 392 2.01 26.79 -11.57
N ASN A 393 1.52 26.88 -10.34
CA ASN A 393 0.20 27.44 -10.04
C ASN A 393 0.01 28.87 -10.58
N ALA A 394 1.06 29.71 -10.54
CA ALA A 394 0.99 31.06 -11.12
C ALA A 394 0.74 31.05 -12.64
N ALA A 395 1.25 30.04 -13.37
CA ALA A 395 1.00 29.87 -14.79
C ALA A 395 -0.45 29.43 -15.04
N ILE A 396 -0.94 28.44 -14.29
CA ILE A 396 -2.34 28.00 -14.35
C ILE A 396 -3.30 29.14 -14.04
N ASP A 397 -3.07 29.87 -12.94
CA ASP A 397 -3.90 30.99 -12.52
C ASP A 397 -3.89 32.11 -13.57
N SER A 398 -2.71 32.46 -14.11
CA SER A 398 -2.62 33.47 -15.17
C SER A 398 -3.37 33.05 -16.43
N ALA A 399 -3.30 31.78 -16.82
CA ALA A 399 -3.99 31.26 -17.99
C ALA A 399 -5.52 31.29 -17.81
N ARG A 400 -6.01 30.79 -16.67
CA ARG A 400 -7.44 30.77 -16.32
C ARG A 400 -8.04 32.16 -16.12
N VAL A 401 -7.26 33.11 -15.57
CA VAL A 401 -7.64 34.53 -15.50
C VAL A 401 -7.68 35.14 -16.90
N SER A 402 -6.70 34.85 -17.76
CA SER A 402 -6.65 35.39 -19.12
C SER A 402 -7.89 34.98 -19.94
N LEU A 403 -8.31 33.73 -19.81
CA LEU A 403 -9.52 33.21 -20.45
C LEU A 403 -10.77 33.98 -19.98
N ARG A 404 -10.94 34.16 -18.67
CA ARG A 404 -12.07 34.89 -18.08
C ARG A 404 -12.06 36.39 -18.39
N LEU A 405 -10.90 36.96 -18.69
CA LEU A 405 -10.76 38.35 -19.17
C LEU A 405 -11.10 38.50 -20.67
N GLY A 406 -11.46 37.41 -21.36
CA GLY A 406 -11.96 37.43 -22.73
C GLY A 406 -10.94 37.07 -23.81
N ALA A 407 -9.80 36.47 -23.44
CA ALA A 407 -8.92 35.84 -24.43
C ALA A 407 -9.67 34.69 -25.14
N SER A 408 -9.56 34.61 -26.47
CA SER A 408 -10.19 33.55 -27.26
C SER A 408 -9.34 32.27 -27.32
N GLU A 409 -8.02 32.41 -27.24
CA GLU A 409 -7.07 31.30 -27.22
C GLU A 409 -6.02 31.55 -26.14
N VAL A 410 -5.80 30.57 -25.27
CA VAL A 410 -4.80 30.62 -24.22
C VAL A 410 -3.94 29.37 -24.28
N PHE A 411 -2.62 29.58 -24.35
CA PHE A 411 -1.62 28.52 -24.41
C PHE A 411 -0.77 28.57 -23.16
N ILE A 412 -0.53 27.42 -22.53
CA ILE A 412 0.54 27.26 -21.55
C ILE A 412 1.74 26.64 -22.26
N VAL A 413 2.89 27.30 -22.21
CA VAL A 413 4.14 26.82 -22.80
C VAL A 413 5.04 26.31 -21.68
N TYR A 414 5.29 25.00 -21.68
CA TYR A 414 6.07 24.34 -20.63
C TYR A 414 7.21 23.51 -21.21
N ARG A 415 8.41 23.72 -20.67
CA ARG A 415 9.65 23.09 -21.16
C ARG A 415 9.81 21.61 -20.82
N ARG A 416 8.95 21.03 -19.97
CA ARG A 416 8.97 19.61 -19.59
C ARG A 416 7.65 18.93 -19.96
N SER A 417 7.46 17.68 -19.55
CA SER A 417 6.18 16.96 -19.73
C SER A 417 5.14 17.36 -18.68
N ARG A 418 3.92 16.83 -18.82
CA ARG A 418 2.79 17.09 -17.90
C ARG A 418 3.11 16.59 -16.49
N GLU A 419 3.80 15.46 -16.39
CA GLU A 419 4.18 14.78 -15.15
C GLU A 419 5.12 15.62 -14.27
N GLU A 420 5.97 16.46 -14.89
CA GLU A 420 6.86 17.36 -14.15
C GLU A 420 6.26 18.74 -13.85
N MET A 421 4.99 18.99 -14.18
CA MET A 421 4.34 20.26 -13.83
C MET A 421 4.20 20.40 -12.30
N PRO A 422 4.72 21.46 -11.67
CA PRO A 422 4.62 21.65 -10.22
C PRO A 422 3.25 22.20 -9.75
N ALA A 423 2.32 22.47 -10.66
CA ALA A 423 0.97 22.92 -10.30
C ALA A 423 0.15 21.79 -9.66
N ILE A 424 -0.91 22.16 -8.93
CA ILE A 424 -1.84 21.19 -8.34
C ILE A 424 -2.52 20.39 -9.47
N PRO A 425 -2.52 19.04 -9.44
CA PRO A 425 -3.05 18.23 -10.54
C PRO A 425 -4.49 18.57 -10.95
N SER A 426 -5.39 18.78 -9.98
CA SER A 426 -6.78 19.16 -10.26
C SER A 426 -6.91 20.51 -10.96
N GLU A 427 -5.98 21.43 -10.71
CA GLU A 427 -5.95 22.76 -11.36
C GLU A 427 -5.45 22.67 -12.81
N ILE A 428 -4.56 21.73 -13.10
CA ILE A 428 -4.12 21.42 -14.47
C ILE A 428 -5.31 20.85 -15.25
N GLU A 429 -6.00 19.86 -14.68
CA GLU A 429 -7.19 19.25 -15.27
C GLU A 429 -8.31 20.28 -15.51
N ASP A 430 -8.55 21.16 -14.54
CA ASP A 430 -9.52 22.25 -14.69
C ASP A 430 -9.15 23.24 -15.80
N ALA A 431 -7.87 23.57 -15.97
CA ALA A 431 -7.42 24.40 -17.07
C ALA A 431 -7.64 23.73 -18.44
N GLU A 432 -7.35 22.44 -18.55
CA GLU A 432 -7.60 21.64 -19.75
C GLU A 432 -9.11 21.56 -20.07
N HIS A 433 -9.97 21.33 -19.07
CA HIS A 433 -11.43 21.34 -19.23
C HIS A 433 -11.98 22.71 -19.64
N GLU A 434 -11.33 23.80 -19.24
CA GLU A 434 -11.65 25.15 -19.69
C GLU A 434 -11.18 25.44 -21.13
N GLY A 435 -10.47 24.51 -21.78
CA GLY A 435 -9.99 24.63 -23.15
C GLY A 435 -8.65 25.35 -23.28
N ILE A 436 -7.88 25.45 -22.20
CA ILE A 436 -6.51 25.98 -22.24
C ILE A 436 -5.60 24.90 -22.80
N GLU A 437 -4.87 25.22 -23.88
CA GLU A 437 -3.96 24.26 -24.51
C GLU A 437 -2.60 24.27 -23.82
N ILE A 438 -2.13 23.10 -23.36
CA ILE A 438 -0.80 22.96 -22.73
C ILE A 438 0.21 22.43 -23.75
N LYS A 439 1.06 23.32 -24.25
CA LYS A 439 2.21 23.00 -25.12
C LYS A 439 3.40 22.58 -24.27
N ILE A 440 3.47 21.28 -23.97
CA ILE A 440 4.59 20.65 -23.29
C ILE A 440 5.83 20.56 -24.18
N LEU A 441 6.98 20.22 -23.57
CA LEU A 441 8.26 20.06 -24.26
C LEU A 441 8.62 21.24 -25.19
N SER A 442 8.29 22.45 -24.74
CA SER A 442 8.45 23.68 -25.52
C SER A 442 9.09 24.75 -24.64
N SER A 443 10.22 25.31 -25.09
CA SER A 443 10.91 26.39 -24.37
C SER A 443 11.01 27.63 -25.25
N PRO A 444 10.70 28.83 -24.75
CA PRO A 444 10.86 30.06 -25.52
C PRO A 444 12.34 30.37 -25.76
N VAL A 445 12.65 30.91 -26.93
CA VAL A 445 14.01 31.36 -27.31
C VAL A 445 14.04 32.83 -27.72
N LYS A 446 12.94 33.35 -28.26
CA LYS A 446 12.82 34.75 -28.72
C LYS A 446 11.37 35.21 -28.75
N ILE A 447 11.13 36.49 -28.44
CA ILE A 447 9.85 37.15 -28.66
C ILE A 447 9.94 37.95 -29.97
N ILE A 448 9.02 37.69 -30.89
CA ILE A 448 8.96 38.37 -32.19
C ILE A 448 8.06 39.58 -32.06
N GLU A 449 8.60 40.74 -32.38
CA GLU A 449 7.92 42.02 -32.29
C GLU A 449 7.41 42.53 -33.64
N ALA A 450 6.32 43.29 -33.61
CA ALA A 450 5.89 44.17 -34.68
C ALA A 450 5.56 45.55 -34.11
N SER A 451 6.28 46.58 -34.57
CA SER A 451 6.12 47.97 -34.09
C SER A 451 6.25 48.11 -32.56
N GLY A 452 7.19 47.39 -31.95
CA GLY A 452 7.44 47.42 -30.50
C GLY A 452 6.41 46.66 -29.64
N LYS A 453 5.52 45.86 -30.27
CA LYS A 453 4.52 45.03 -29.61
C LYS A 453 4.78 43.54 -29.91
N ALA A 454 4.58 42.67 -28.93
CA ALA A 454 4.62 41.23 -29.12
C ALA A 454 3.63 40.79 -30.21
N LYS A 455 4.10 39.94 -31.13
CA LYS A 455 3.34 39.34 -32.24
C LYS A 455 3.41 37.80 -32.24
N ALA A 456 4.54 37.23 -31.84
CA ALA A 456 4.69 35.79 -31.72
C ALA A 456 5.76 35.44 -30.67
N LEU A 457 5.67 34.22 -30.15
CA LEU A 457 6.66 33.60 -29.27
C LEU A 457 7.36 32.47 -30.04
N GLN A 458 8.63 32.66 -30.35
CA GLN A 458 9.46 31.61 -30.95
C GLN A 458 9.93 30.66 -29.85
N CYS A 459 9.67 29.37 -30.05
CA CYS A 459 10.02 28.30 -29.15
C CYS A 459 10.92 27.28 -29.84
N ILE A 460 11.65 26.50 -29.04
CA ILE A 460 12.38 25.30 -29.45
C ILE A 460 11.75 24.07 -28.78
N LYS A 461 11.74 22.92 -29.47
CA LYS A 461 11.29 21.67 -28.84
C LYS A 461 12.33 21.18 -27.84
N MET A 462 11.84 20.52 -26.80
CA MET A 462 12.64 19.92 -25.75
C MET A 462 12.45 18.39 -25.76
N GLU A 463 13.47 17.67 -25.31
CA GLU A 463 13.36 16.28 -24.90
C GLU A 463 13.72 16.15 -23.40
N LEU A 464 13.32 15.05 -22.78
CA LEU A 464 13.60 14.82 -21.36
C LEU A 464 14.90 14.05 -21.18
N GLY A 465 15.91 14.69 -20.60
CA GLY A 465 17.14 14.06 -20.14
C GLY A 465 17.00 13.40 -18.77
N ALA A 466 18.13 13.16 -18.13
CA ALA A 466 18.20 12.63 -16.78
C ALA A 466 17.55 13.57 -15.74
N PRO A 467 17.03 13.05 -14.61
CA PRO A 467 16.55 13.86 -13.49
C PRO A 467 17.58 14.89 -12.99
N ASP A 468 17.12 16.07 -12.61
CA ASP A 468 17.87 17.07 -11.84
C ASP A 468 17.87 16.75 -10.33
N SER A 469 18.52 17.58 -9.52
CA SER A 469 18.59 17.40 -8.06
C SER A 469 17.23 17.46 -7.36
N SER A 470 16.20 18.00 -8.03
CA SER A 470 14.81 17.97 -7.54
C SER A 470 14.05 16.71 -7.95
N GLY A 471 14.70 15.77 -8.66
CA GLY A 471 14.09 14.55 -9.18
C GLY A 471 13.31 14.75 -10.50
N ARG A 472 13.19 15.98 -10.99
CA ARG A 472 12.48 16.28 -12.25
C ARG A 472 13.41 16.09 -13.44
N ARG A 473 12.92 15.50 -14.53
CA ARG A 473 13.72 15.33 -15.73
C ARG A 473 14.16 16.68 -16.31
N ARG A 474 15.44 16.76 -16.68
CA ARG A 474 16.04 17.97 -17.27
C ARG A 474 15.52 18.14 -18.70
N PRO A 475 15.06 19.33 -19.08
CA PRO A 475 14.70 19.59 -20.46
C PRO A 475 15.98 19.85 -21.28
N VAL A 476 16.14 19.15 -22.39
CA VAL A 476 17.28 19.28 -23.32
C VAL A 476 16.76 19.81 -24.66
N PRO A 477 17.30 20.92 -25.19
CA PRO A 477 16.85 21.44 -26.48
C PRO A 477 17.11 20.47 -27.62
N VAL A 478 16.11 20.26 -28.48
CA VAL A 478 16.27 19.51 -29.73
C VAL A 478 16.76 20.48 -30.81
N PRO A 479 17.96 20.27 -31.41
CA PRO A 479 18.49 21.16 -32.44
C PRO A 479 17.55 21.29 -33.66
N ASP A 480 17.57 22.44 -34.32
CA ASP A 480 16.84 22.75 -35.57
C ASP A 480 15.33 22.45 -35.49
N SER A 481 14.73 22.69 -34.31
CA SER A 481 13.33 22.38 -34.00
C SER A 481 12.48 23.60 -33.67
N GLU A 482 12.97 24.79 -34.00
CA GLU A 482 12.32 26.06 -33.72
C GLU A 482 10.98 26.21 -34.43
N PHE A 483 10.01 26.78 -33.73
CA PHE A 483 8.68 27.06 -34.26
C PHE A 483 8.06 28.28 -33.57
N ASP A 484 7.16 28.97 -34.28
CA ASP A 484 6.53 30.19 -33.79
C ASP A 484 5.11 29.91 -33.29
N ILE A 485 4.74 30.51 -32.15
CA ILE A 485 3.38 30.56 -31.64
C ILE A 485 2.91 32.01 -31.77
N GLU A 486 2.00 32.27 -32.70
CA GLU A 486 1.42 33.61 -32.87
C GLU A 486 0.56 34.01 -31.66
N VAL A 487 0.90 35.14 -31.03
CA VAL A 487 0.23 35.64 -29.81
C VAL A 487 0.27 37.16 -29.71
N ASP A 488 -0.75 37.72 -29.09
CA ASP A 488 -0.87 39.16 -28.84
C ASP A 488 -0.35 39.57 -27.45
N SER A 489 -0.26 38.61 -26.54
CA SER A 489 0.18 38.82 -25.16
C SER A 489 0.94 37.61 -24.65
N ILE A 490 2.01 37.88 -23.90
CA ILE A 490 2.88 36.86 -23.31
C ILE A 490 2.95 37.11 -21.81
N ILE A 491 2.71 36.07 -21.01
CA ILE A 491 2.78 36.14 -19.55
C ILE A 491 3.91 35.24 -19.07
N VAL A 492 4.93 35.82 -18.45
CA VAL A 492 6.10 35.10 -17.93
C VAL A 492 5.81 34.62 -16.49
N ALA A 493 5.77 33.31 -16.29
CA ALA A 493 5.44 32.63 -15.03
C ALA A 493 6.49 31.58 -14.62
N ILE A 494 7.78 31.91 -14.79
CA ILE A 494 8.91 30.97 -14.67
C ILE A 494 9.57 30.92 -13.28
N GLY A 495 9.03 31.63 -12.30
CA GLY A 495 9.54 31.63 -10.93
C GLY A 495 9.52 33.01 -10.28
N GLN A 496 9.89 33.03 -9.00
CA GLN A 496 9.85 34.22 -8.15
C GLN A 496 11.23 34.48 -7.53
N GLY A 497 11.43 35.69 -7.01
CA GLY A 497 12.64 36.11 -6.33
C GLY A 497 12.40 37.30 -5.40
N ILE A 498 13.49 37.87 -4.90
CA ILE A 498 13.51 39.15 -4.21
C ILE A 498 14.22 40.13 -5.13
N ASP A 499 13.63 41.30 -5.38
CA ASP A 499 14.33 42.37 -6.10
C ASP A 499 15.41 42.96 -5.18
N GLU A 500 16.62 43.18 -5.70
CA GLU A 500 17.71 43.81 -4.93
C GLU A 500 17.31 45.19 -4.39
N ALA A 501 16.41 45.91 -5.08
CA ALA A 501 15.85 47.17 -4.59
C ALA A 501 15.00 47.01 -3.32
N GLU A 502 14.57 45.79 -2.99
CA GLU A 502 13.82 45.45 -1.78
C GLU A 502 14.71 44.87 -0.66
N TYR A 503 16.03 44.81 -0.85
CA TYR A 503 16.94 44.30 0.18
C TYR A 503 16.99 45.21 1.41
N PHE A 504 16.89 44.59 2.57
CA PHE A 504 17.29 45.19 3.84
C PHE A 504 18.81 45.39 3.86
N PRO A 505 19.31 46.62 4.06
CA PRO A 505 20.75 46.93 3.99
C PRO A 505 21.55 46.40 5.19
N ASP A 506 20.87 46.01 6.27
CA ASP A 506 21.45 45.48 7.51
C ASP A 506 21.38 43.95 7.62
N ILE A 507 20.96 43.25 6.56
CA ILE A 507 20.82 41.78 6.52
C ILE A 507 21.69 41.19 5.41
N GLU A 508 22.26 40.02 5.65
CA GLU A 508 23.00 39.25 4.65
C GLU A 508 22.10 38.40 3.75
N TYR A 509 22.50 38.25 2.49
CA TYR A 509 21.80 37.46 1.47
C TYR A 509 22.74 36.40 0.92
N THR A 510 22.16 35.25 0.57
CA THR A 510 22.83 34.18 -0.15
C THR A 510 23.14 34.60 -1.60
N GLU A 511 23.99 33.83 -2.28
CA GLU A 511 24.27 34.00 -3.73
C GLU A 511 23.02 33.93 -4.62
N TRP A 512 21.92 33.36 -4.10
CA TRP A 512 20.64 33.22 -4.78
C TRP A 512 19.70 34.40 -4.56
N GLY A 513 20.13 35.43 -3.82
CA GLY A 513 19.34 36.61 -3.50
C GLY A 513 18.22 36.35 -2.48
N LEU A 514 18.42 35.36 -1.59
CA LEU A 514 17.52 35.01 -0.49
C LEU A 514 18.16 35.40 0.84
N ILE A 515 17.36 35.75 1.85
CA ILE A 515 17.86 36.11 3.18
C ILE A 515 18.64 34.93 3.77
N GLN A 516 19.86 35.19 4.22
CA GLN A 516 20.69 34.18 4.88
C GLN A 516 20.27 34.05 6.34
N THR A 517 20.01 32.82 6.77
CA THR A 517 19.68 32.49 8.16
C THR A 517 20.45 31.26 8.63
N ASP A 518 20.66 31.15 9.93
CA ASP A 518 21.04 29.89 10.54
C ASP A 518 19.92 28.85 10.35
N PRO A 519 20.23 27.64 9.84
CA PRO A 519 19.22 26.66 9.43
C PRO A 519 18.45 26.03 10.60
N VAL A 520 18.93 26.20 11.85
CA VAL A 520 18.28 25.65 13.05
C VAL A 520 17.48 26.73 13.76
N SER A 521 18.14 27.81 14.16
CA SER A 521 17.57 28.91 14.92
C SER A 521 16.74 29.88 14.09
N THR A 522 16.87 29.85 12.75
CA THR A 522 16.24 30.80 11.81
C THR A 522 16.67 32.26 11.99
N GLN A 523 17.70 32.51 12.82
CA GLN A 523 18.23 33.84 13.07
C GLN A 523 19.04 34.32 11.86
N THR A 524 18.96 35.62 11.55
CA THR A 524 19.73 36.26 10.47
C THR A 524 21.13 36.64 10.97
N SER A 525 21.87 37.40 10.16
CA SER A 525 23.13 38.03 10.58
C SER A 525 22.99 39.07 11.72
N VAL A 526 21.76 39.47 12.06
CA VAL A 526 21.47 40.44 13.13
C VAL A 526 20.84 39.72 14.33
N GLU A 527 21.47 39.86 15.50
CA GLU A 527 20.96 39.28 16.73
C GLU A 527 19.54 39.79 17.05
N GLY A 528 18.65 38.88 17.46
CA GLY A 528 17.24 39.18 17.73
C GLY A 528 16.36 39.34 16.47
N VAL A 529 16.93 39.18 15.26
CA VAL A 529 16.19 39.19 13.99
C VAL A 529 16.16 37.79 13.39
N PHE A 530 14.98 37.32 13.04
CA PHE A 530 14.70 36.00 12.49
C PHE A 530 14.03 36.15 11.12
N ALA A 531 14.13 35.14 10.25
CA ALA A 531 13.46 35.18 8.95
C ALA A 531 12.94 33.79 8.54
N GLY A 532 11.92 33.78 7.69
CA GLY A 532 11.33 32.53 7.20
C GLY A 532 10.36 32.69 6.04
N GLY A 533 9.89 31.55 5.52
CA GLY A 533 9.05 31.49 4.33
C GLY A 533 9.84 31.73 3.04
N ASP A 534 9.14 32.15 1.99
CA ASP A 534 9.72 32.26 0.64
C ASP A 534 10.91 33.23 0.55
N ALA A 535 11.06 34.17 1.50
CA ALA A 535 12.21 35.07 1.54
C ALA A 535 13.54 34.37 1.91
N VAL A 536 13.47 33.19 2.53
CA VAL A 536 14.64 32.38 2.94
C VAL A 536 14.77 31.15 2.06
N SER A 537 13.68 30.41 1.85
CA SER A 537 13.72 29.16 1.07
C SER A 537 13.63 29.36 -0.45
N GLY A 538 13.24 30.55 -0.89
CA GLY A 538 12.67 30.74 -2.23
C GLY A 538 11.21 30.24 -2.30
N PRO A 539 10.52 30.48 -3.42
CA PRO A 539 9.10 30.18 -3.57
C PRO A 539 8.78 28.69 -3.36
N ALA A 540 7.95 28.41 -2.36
CA ALA A 540 7.51 27.06 -1.99
C ALA A 540 5.97 26.94 -2.09
N THR A 541 5.31 26.40 -1.06
CA THR A 541 3.85 26.34 -0.97
C THR A 541 3.36 27.02 0.30
N VAL A 542 2.08 27.38 0.33
CA VAL A 542 1.46 28.09 1.47
C VAL A 542 1.71 27.36 2.79
N VAL A 543 1.55 26.04 2.82
CA VAL A 543 1.72 25.26 4.06
C VAL A 543 3.18 25.21 4.52
N TRP A 544 4.15 25.27 3.60
CA TRP A 544 5.58 25.39 3.94
C TRP A 544 5.91 26.75 4.53
N ALA A 545 5.37 27.84 3.97
CA ALA A 545 5.55 29.17 4.51
C ALA A 545 5.00 29.28 5.94
N VAL A 546 3.83 28.68 6.19
CA VAL A 546 3.26 28.55 7.55
C VAL A 546 4.20 27.80 8.47
N GLY A 547 4.69 26.62 8.06
CA GLY A 547 5.64 25.83 8.84
C GLY A 547 6.91 26.60 9.21
N ALA A 548 7.46 27.37 8.26
CA ALA A 548 8.62 28.22 8.52
C ALA A 548 8.32 29.31 9.57
N GLY A 549 7.15 29.95 9.49
CA GLY A 549 6.72 30.91 10.50
C GLY A 549 6.56 30.30 11.90
N LYS A 550 6.03 29.09 12.00
CA LYS A 550 5.89 28.36 13.28
C LYS A 550 7.25 27.97 13.88
N ASN A 551 8.17 27.49 13.05
CA ASN A 551 9.53 27.18 13.48
C ASN A 551 10.23 28.43 14.02
N ALA A 552 10.09 29.57 13.32
CA ALA A 552 10.63 30.84 13.78
C ALA A 552 9.97 31.33 15.07
N ALA A 553 8.64 31.18 15.23
CA ALA A 553 7.96 31.52 16.48
C ALA A 553 8.51 30.71 17.68
N HIS A 554 8.77 29.42 17.49
CA HIS A 554 9.39 28.60 18.53
C HIS A 554 10.83 29.04 18.84
N ALA A 555 11.63 29.33 17.82
CA ALA A 555 13.00 29.82 18.00
C ALA A 555 13.03 31.19 18.72
N ILE A 556 12.09 32.09 18.40
CA ILE A 556 11.92 33.37 19.08
C ILE A 556 11.55 33.16 20.56
N ASP A 557 10.63 32.24 20.87
CA ASP A 557 10.26 31.95 22.26
C ASP A 557 11.45 31.45 23.08
N LEU A 558 12.26 30.55 22.53
CA LEU A 558 13.49 30.06 23.18
C LEU A 558 14.51 31.19 23.37
N TYR A 559 14.75 31.99 22.32
CA TYR A 559 15.63 33.15 22.37
C TYR A 559 15.22 34.13 23.49
N LEU A 560 13.92 34.46 23.58
CA LEU A 560 13.40 35.38 24.60
C LEU A 560 13.45 34.82 26.03
N LYS A 561 13.56 33.49 26.18
CA LYS A 561 13.80 32.82 27.47
C LYS A 561 15.29 32.67 27.80
N GLY A 562 16.19 32.96 26.86
CA GLY A 562 17.62 32.69 26.98
C GLY A 562 17.97 31.20 26.89
N GLU A 563 17.10 30.40 26.26
CA GLU A 563 17.31 28.96 26.03
C GLU A 563 17.94 28.72 24.65
N GLU A 564 18.84 27.74 24.53
CA GLU A 564 19.41 27.38 23.23
C GLU A 564 18.36 26.67 22.35
N VAL A 565 18.34 27.03 21.05
CA VAL A 565 17.57 26.27 20.06
C VAL A 565 18.23 24.90 19.87
N PRO A 566 17.53 23.78 20.10
CA PRO A 566 18.12 22.45 19.96
C PRO A 566 18.70 22.25 18.55
N LYS A 567 20.02 22.06 18.45
CA LYS A 567 20.74 21.87 17.18
C LYS A 567 20.33 20.62 16.40
N VAL A 568 19.73 19.66 17.11
CA VAL A 568 19.23 18.41 16.55
C VAL A 568 17.72 18.48 16.65
N LYS A 569 17.01 18.43 15.52
CA LYS A 569 15.58 18.05 15.54
C LYS A 569 15.51 16.79 16.39
N SER A 570 14.80 16.84 17.52
CA SER A 570 14.57 15.69 18.39
C SER A 570 14.37 14.45 17.51
N SER A 571 15.13 13.38 17.79
CA SER A 571 15.12 12.09 17.08
C SER A 571 13.90 11.92 16.17
N SER A 572 14.11 11.72 14.87
CA SER A 572 13.04 11.54 13.89
C SER A 572 11.92 10.67 14.49
N PRO A 573 10.66 11.15 14.49
CA PRO A 573 9.60 10.43 15.19
C PRO A 573 9.40 9.05 14.57
N ILE A 574 9.03 8.06 15.38
CA ILE A 574 8.54 6.78 14.86
C ILE A 574 7.37 7.07 13.92
N VAL A 575 7.43 6.53 12.72
CA VAL A 575 6.40 6.72 11.71
C VAL A 575 5.44 5.54 11.77
N ALA A 576 4.17 5.81 12.07
CA ALA A 576 3.17 4.77 12.06
C ALA A 576 2.90 4.28 10.62
N SER A 577 2.86 2.98 10.45
CA SER A 577 2.58 2.31 9.17
C SER A 577 1.69 1.10 9.40
N VAL A 578 0.80 0.85 8.46
CA VAL A 578 -0.07 -0.32 8.47
C VAL A 578 0.10 -1.05 7.16
N ASP A 579 0.30 -2.36 7.28
CA ASP A 579 0.25 -3.27 6.15
C ASP A 579 -1.20 -3.32 5.62
N ALA A 580 -1.41 -3.02 4.34
CA ALA A 580 -2.75 -2.85 3.76
C ALA A 580 -3.62 -4.11 3.97
N ASP A 581 -3.02 -5.29 3.86
CA ASP A 581 -3.67 -6.59 4.10
C ASP A 581 -4.05 -6.82 5.56
N LYS A 582 -3.48 -6.06 6.50
CA LYS A 582 -3.78 -6.12 7.94
C LYS A 582 -4.82 -5.10 8.37
N ALA A 583 -5.05 -4.06 7.58
CA ALA A 583 -6.02 -3.02 7.91
C ALA A 583 -7.49 -3.51 7.87
N GLN A 584 -7.75 -4.67 7.25
CA GLN A 584 -9.11 -5.20 6.99
C GLN A 584 -10.05 -4.18 6.31
N ALA A 585 -9.47 -3.17 5.65
CA ALA A 585 -10.20 -2.13 4.96
C ALA A 585 -10.61 -2.62 3.58
N LYS A 586 -11.85 -2.36 3.19
CA LYS A 586 -12.33 -2.62 1.83
C LYS A 586 -11.94 -1.47 0.92
N GLU A 587 -11.63 -1.78 -0.34
CA GLU A 587 -11.47 -0.78 -1.39
C GLU A 587 -12.74 0.08 -1.52
N ASP A 588 -12.55 1.40 -1.68
CA ASP A 588 -13.61 2.38 -1.79
C ASP A 588 -13.16 3.59 -2.61
N LYS A 589 -14.09 4.22 -3.32
CA LYS A 589 -13.81 5.36 -4.20
C LYS A 589 -13.69 6.64 -3.39
N ARG A 590 -12.68 7.45 -3.71
CA ARG A 590 -12.55 8.82 -3.16
C ARG A 590 -13.71 9.69 -3.63
N ALA A 591 -14.24 10.51 -2.73
CA ALA A 591 -15.24 11.51 -3.05
C ALA A 591 -14.65 12.55 -4.02
N ALA A 592 -15.33 12.74 -5.16
CA ALA A 592 -14.99 13.79 -6.11
C ALA A 592 -15.42 15.16 -5.56
N MET A 593 -14.59 16.19 -5.74
CA MET A 593 -14.96 17.57 -5.36
C MET A 593 -16.05 18.09 -6.30
N PRO A 594 -17.24 18.44 -5.80
CA PRO A 594 -18.23 19.13 -6.61
C PRO A 594 -17.65 20.44 -7.13
N ALA A 595 -17.89 20.76 -8.41
CA ALA A 595 -17.38 21.96 -9.05
C ALA A 595 -18.39 22.51 -10.06
N LEU A 596 -18.29 23.79 -10.37
CA LEU A 596 -19.08 24.44 -11.44
C LEU A 596 -18.85 23.77 -12.79
N ASP A 597 -19.78 23.92 -13.74
CA ASP A 597 -19.58 23.41 -15.10
C ASP A 597 -18.47 24.19 -15.83
N PRO A 598 -17.57 23.54 -16.62
CA PRO A 598 -16.52 24.24 -17.34
C PRO A 598 -16.99 25.42 -18.20
N GLU A 599 -18.19 25.38 -18.78
CA GLU A 599 -18.75 26.47 -19.58
C GLU A 599 -19.26 27.65 -18.74
N GLU A 600 -19.56 27.42 -17.46
CA GLU A 600 -19.87 28.47 -16.49
C GLU A 600 -18.60 29.08 -15.90
N ARG A 601 -17.60 28.24 -15.57
CA ARG A 601 -16.29 28.67 -15.04
C ARG A 601 -15.62 29.74 -15.90
N LYS A 602 -15.75 29.65 -17.22
CA LYS A 602 -15.16 30.60 -18.20
C LYS A 602 -15.77 32.00 -18.12
N LYS A 603 -16.99 32.13 -17.59
CA LYS A 603 -17.82 33.34 -17.68
C LYS A 603 -17.86 34.14 -16.39
N SER A 604 -17.43 33.57 -15.27
CA SER A 604 -17.45 34.24 -13.98
C SER A 604 -16.16 33.99 -13.18
N PHE A 605 -16.02 34.76 -12.10
CA PHE A 605 -14.99 34.58 -11.09
C PHE A 605 -15.56 33.99 -9.81
N ASP A 606 -16.71 33.31 -9.93
CA ASP A 606 -17.31 32.55 -8.83
C ASP A 606 -16.40 31.39 -8.43
N GLU A 607 -16.54 30.95 -7.18
CA GLU A 607 -15.72 29.86 -6.66
C GLU A 607 -15.97 28.57 -7.46
N VAL A 608 -14.90 27.98 -8.00
CA VAL A 608 -15.01 26.85 -8.94
C VAL A 608 -15.37 25.56 -8.22
N GLU A 609 -14.60 25.20 -7.21
CA GLU A 609 -14.90 24.07 -6.33
C GLU A 609 -16.00 24.50 -5.36
N LEU A 610 -17.01 23.65 -5.12
CA LEU A 610 -18.20 23.96 -4.32
C LEU A 610 -18.17 23.39 -2.89
N GLY A 611 -17.20 22.53 -2.58
CA GLY A 611 -17.03 21.93 -1.26
C GLY A 611 -17.85 20.65 -1.05
N PHE A 612 -17.55 19.92 0.02
CA PHE A 612 -18.32 18.74 0.42
C PHE A 612 -19.52 19.13 1.28
N ASP A 613 -20.61 18.39 1.15
CA ASP A 613 -21.68 18.40 2.14
C ASP A 613 -21.35 17.46 3.33
N ARG A 614 -22.20 17.48 4.37
CA ARG A 614 -21.96 16.68 5.58
C ARG A 614 -21.90 15.17 5.30
N PRO A 615 -22.85 14.55 4.57
CA PRO A 615 -22.77 13.13 4.25
C PRO A 615 -21.49 12.76 3.50
N MET A 616 -21.11 13.54 2.49
CA MET A 616 -19.91 13.28 1.69
C MET A 616 -18.64 13.41 2.52
N ALA A 617 -18.55 14.42 3.39
CA ALA A 617 -17.40 14.58 4.29
C ALA A 617 -17.28 13.42 5.29
N VAL A 618 -18.38 12.97 5.90
CA VAL A 618 -18.40 11.82 6.83
C VAL A 618 -18.01 10.54 6.11
N THR A 619 -18.55 10.27 4.92
CA THR A 619 -18.19 9.10 4.11
C THR A 619 -16.71 9.12 3.72
N GLU A 620 -16.21 10.25 3.22
CA GLU A 620 -14.80 10.39 2.84
C GLU A 620 -13.87 10.24 4.06
N ALA A 621 -14.22 10.82 5.20
CA ALA A 621 -13.48 10.63 6.45
C ALA A 621 -13.51 9.18 6.94
N GLY A 622 -14.62 8.46 6.71
CA GLY A 622 -14.79 7.04 6.99
C GLY A 622 -13.83 6.13 6.22
N ARG A 623 -13.23 6.59 5.12
CA ARG A 623 -12.20 5.86 4.37
C ARG A 623 -10.85 5.79 5.12
N CYS A 624 -10.65 6.60 6.16
CA CYS A 624 -9.42 6.58 6.96
C CYS A 624 -9.22 5.23 7.66
N ILE A 625 -8.07 4.59 7.43
CA ILE A 625 -7.74 3.26 8.01
C ILE A 625 -7.16 3.33 9.42
N ASN A 626 -7.12 4.51 10.04
CA ASN A 626 -6.53 4.72 11.36
C ASN A 626 -5.11 4.16 11.50
N CYS A 627 -4.18 4.57 10.63
CA CYS A 627 -2.86 3.94 10.57
C CYS A 627 -2.00 4.12 11.83
N SER A 628 -2.18 5.21 12.59
CA SER A 628 -1.54 5.42 13.90
C SER A 628 -2.53 5.25 15.04
N ILE A 629 -2.07 4.73 16.18
CA ILE A 629 -2.83 4.69 17.44
C ILE A 629 -2.37 5.71 18.49
N SER A 630 -1.20 6.32 18.30
CA SER A 630 -0.52 7.14 19.32
C SER A 630 -1.17 8.51 19.52
N ASN A 631 -1.91 8.98 18.51
CA ASN A 631 -2.62 10.26 18.51
C ASN A 631 -4.13 10.10 18.72
N MET A 632 -4.60 8.90 19.06
CA MET A 632 -6.01 8.69 19.37
C MET A 632 -6.24 9.01 20.85
N GLU A 633 -7.16 9.93 21.14
CA GLU A 633 -7.92 9.80 22.39
C GLU A 633 -8.67 8.47 22.31
N ILE A 634 -8.12 7.44 22.97
CA ILE A 634 -8.67 6.09 22.90
C ILE A 634 -10.11 6.17 23.41
N THR A 635 -11.06 5.98 22.52
CA THR A 635 -12.48 5.98 22.83
C THR A 635 -12.92 4.53 22.88
N VAL A 636 -13.39 4.08 24.04
CA VAL A 636 -13.86 2.70 24.25
C VAL A 636 -15.33 2.80 24.62
N TYR A 637 -16.20 2.13 23.84
CA TYR A 637 -17.66 2.20 23.97
C TYR A 637 -18.22 3.63 23.91
N GLY A 638 -17.65 4.50 23.07
CA GLY A 638 -18.11 5.89 22.91
C GLY A 638 -17.71 6.84 24.05
N GLY A 639 -16.99 6.35 25.08
CA GLY A 639 -16.41 7.17 26.14
C GLY A 639 -14.90 7.32 25.99
N ARG A 640 -14.36 8.52 26.25
CA ARG A 640 -12.91 8.74 26.30
C ARG A 640 -12.32 7.95 27.46
N LEU A 641 -11.25 7.19 27.19
CA LEU A 641 -10.52 6.51 28.26
C LEU A 641 -9.95 7.54 29.24
N ASN A 642 -9.84 7.15 30.51
CA ASN A 642 -9.09 7.93 31.48
C ASN A 642 -7.63 8.13 30.98
N PRO A 643 -7.08 9.35 31.00
CA PRO A 643 -5.72 9.64 30.54
C PRO A 643 -4.64 8.77 31.21
N GLU A 644 -4.79 8.46 32.50
CA GLU A 644 -3.89 7.59 33.25
C GLU A 644 -3.90 6.17 32.68
N THR A 645 -5.09 5.60 32.50
CA THR A 645 -5.29 4.26 31.94
C THR A 645 -4.76 4.19 30.51
N SER A 646 -5.03 5.22 29.69
CA SER A 646 -4.53 5.32 28.32
C SER A 646 -2.99 5.31 28.27
N ARG A 647 -2.34 6.03 29.19
CA ARG A 647 -0.87 6.06 29.27
C ARG A 647 -0.29 4.71 29.66
N VAL A 648 -0.88 4.03 30.65
CA VAL A 648 -0.43 2.69 31.08
C VAL A 648 -0.60 1.67 29.96
N MET A 649 -1.74 1.68 29.27
CA MET A 649 -1.99 0.82 28.11
C MET A 649 -1.00 1.10 26.98
N MET A 650 -0.75 2.37 26.65
CA MET A 650 0.18 2.74 25.57
C MET A 650 1.62 2.36 25.90
N LYS A 651 2.06 2.51 27.15
CA LYS A 651 3.38 2.06 27.61
C LYS A 651 3.54 0.55 27.42
N LYS A 652 2.53 -0.24 27.80
CA LYS A 652 2.53 -1.69 27.60
C LYS A 652 2.52 -2.06 26.10
N PHE A 653 1.67 -1.39 25.32
CA PHE A 653 1.59 -1.61 23.88
C PHE A 653 2.93 -1.35 23.18
N LEU A 654 3.59 -0.23 23.51
CA LEU A 654 4.90 0.13 22.97
C LEU A 654 5.96 -0.91 23.32
N GLN A 655 6.01 -1.35 24.58
CA GLN A 655 6.90 -2.42 25.02
C GLN A 655 6.69 -3.68 24.17
N ASP A 656 5.43 -4.10 24.03
CA ASP A 656 5.08 -5.33 23.32
C ASP A 656 5.36 -5.20 21.81
N GLU A 657 5.18 -4.02 21.20
CA GLU A 657 5.55 -3.75 19.80
C GLU A 657 7.06 -3.80 19.56
N ALA A 658 7.87 -3.20 20.45
CA ALA A 658 9.32 -3.24 20.36
C ALA A 658 9.85 -4.67 20.47
N GLU A 659 9.30 -5.45 21.40
CA GLU A 659 9.63 -6.87 21.58
C GLU A 659 9.27 -7.71 20.34
N ARG A 660 8.05 -7.56 19.81
CA ARG A 660 7.63 -8.22 18.56
C ARG A 660 8.53 -7.82 17.39
N GLY A 661 8.84 -6.53 17.26
CA GLY A 661 9.72 -6.02 16.22
C GLY A 661 11.12 -6.62 16.26
N LEU A 662 11.69 -6.75 17.46
CA LEU A 662 12.99 -7.37 17.67
C LEU A 662 12.98 -8.86 17.34
N ILE A 663 11.96 -9.59 17.79
CA ILE A 663 11.77 -11.00 17.45
C ILE A 663 11.62 -11.16 15.93
N LEU A 664 10.80 -10.32 15.28
CA LEU A 664 10.58 -10.36 13.84
C LEU A 664 11.87 -10.07 13.05
N ALA A 665 12.68 -9.10 13.49
CA ALA A 665 13.98 -8.81 12.89
C ALA A 665 14.93 -10.01 12.99
N LEU A 666 15.01 -10.64 14.16
CA LEU A 666 15.81 -11.85 14.39
C LEU A 666 15.37 -13.01 13.50
N VAL A 667 14.07 -13.29 13.44
CA VAL A 667 13.52 -14.38 12.62
C VAL A 667 13.76 -14.12 11.13
N ARG A 668 13.54 -12.88 10.65
CA ARG A 668 13.75 -12.53 9.24
C ARG A 668 15.20 -12.72 8.80
N THR A 669 16.16 -12.44 9.68
CA THR A 669 17.59 -12.51 9.34
C THR A 669 18.20 -13.87 9.60
N LEU A 670 17.84 -14.54 10.70
CA LEU A 670 18.43 -15.82 11.09
C LEU A 670 17.68 -17.03 10.52
N GLY A 671 16.46 -16.84 10.00
CA GLY A 671 15.62 -17.93 9.52
C GLY A 671 15.01 -18.74 10.67
N PRO A 672 14.88 -20.07 10.53
CA PRO A 672 14.32 -20.92 11.59
C PRO A 672 15.12 -20.81 12.89
N VAL A 673 14.47 -20.34 13.96
CA VAL A 673 15.06 -20.15 15.29
C VAL A 673 14.11 -20.66 16.37
N THR A 674 14.64 -21.25 17.44
CA THR A 674 13.80 -21.74 18.55
C THR A 674 13.38 -20.60 19.48
N SER A 675 12.30 -20.79 20.25
CA SER A 675 11.91 -19.82 21.29
C SER A 675 13.00 -19.63 22.35
N LYS A 676 13.82 -20.66 22.59
CA LYS A 676 14.98 -20.59 23.47
C LYS A 676 16.08 -19.68 22.88
N ASP A 677 16.42 -19.85 21.60
CA ASP A 677 17.43 -19.01 20.93
C ASP A 677 16.99 -17.55 20.91
N LEU A 678 15.70 -17.30 20.67
CA LEU A 678 15.12 -15.96 20.73
C LEU A 678 15.18 -15.38 22.15
N THR A 679 14.92 -16.19 23.18
CA THR A 679 15.02 -15.76 24.59
C THR A 679 16.46 -15.33 24.92
N GLU A 680 17.45 -16.13 24.52
CA GLU A 680 18.86 -15.84 24.77
C GLU A 680 19.32 -14.56 24.03
N LYS A 681 18.92 -14.38 22.76
CA LYS A 681 19.31 -13.21 21.95
C LYS A 681 18.55 -11.93 22.30
N THR A 682 17.28 -12.02 22.70
CA THR A 682 16.45 -10.84 23.02
C THR A 682 16.44 -10.47 24.50
N ARG A 683 16.81 -11.42 25.38
CA ARG A 683 16.63 -11.34 26.84
C ARG A 683 15.16 -11.23 27.29
N ILE A 684 14.21 -11.49 26.37
CA ILE A 684 12.77 -11.54 26.67
C ILE A 684 12.46 -12.92 27.28
N PRO A 685 11.67 -13.01 28.37
CA PRO A 685 11.27 -14.29 28.95
C PRO A 685 10.61 -15.23 27.92
N GLN A 686 10.92 -16.53 28.01
CA GLN A 686 10.52 -17.52 27.00
C GLN A 686 8.99 -17.64 26.83
N ASP A 687 8.23 -17.52 27.91
CA ASP A 687 6.76 -17.46 27.92
C ASP A 687 6.24 -16.24 27.16
N LYS A 688 6.90 -15.09 27.32
CA LYS A 688 6.56 -13.84 26.62
C LYS A 688 6.95 -13.90 25.14
N VAL A 689 8.12 -14.47 24.81
CA VAL A 689 8.51 -14.77 23.42
C VAL A 689 7.46 -15.65 22.75
N PHE A 690 7.02 -16.71 23.43
CA PHE A 690 5.97 -17.59 22.93
C PHE A 690 4.65 -16.83 22.67
N LEU A 691 4.19 -16.03 23.63
CA LEU A 691 2.98 -15.21 23.47
C LEU A 691 3.07 -14.27 22.25
N HIS A 692 4.22 -13.62 22.05
CA HIS A 692 4.45 -12.75 20.89
C HIS A 692 4.44 -13.53 19.59
N LEU A 693 5.11 -14.69 19.53
CA LEU A 693 5.13 -15.54 18.34
C LEU A 693 3.71 -16.01 17.97
N VAL A 694 2.87 -16.32 18.95
CA VAL A 694 1.45 -16.65 18.75
C VAL A 694 0.68 -15.44 18.19
N GLN A 695 0.87 -14.24 18.78
CA GLN A 695 0.20 -13.01 18.31
C GLN A 695 0.65 -12.55 16.93
N MET A 696 1.89 -12.85 16.52
CA MET A 696 2.45 -12.45 15.23
C MET A 696 2.13 -13.43 14.10
N LYS A 697 1.66 -14.66 14.37
CA LYS A 697 1.39 -15.71 13.39
C LYS A 697 -0.07 -15.69 12.88
N ARG A 698 -0.23 -15.99 11.58
CA ARG A 698 -1.52 -16.09 10.86
C ARG A 698 -2.00 -17.53 10.59
N ASN A 699 -1.24 -18.56 10.96
CA ASN A 699 -1.57 -19.95 10.61
C ASN A 699 -1.22 -20.92 11.75
N GLU A 700 -2.26 -21.47 12.39
CA GLU A 700 -2.18 -22.35 13.58
C GLU A 700 -1.49 -23.70 13.28
N GLU A 701 -1.55 -24.18 12.04
CA GLU A 701 -1.11 -25.52 11.64
C GLU A 701 0.43 -25.71 11.66
N LEU A 702 1.19 -24.64 11.39
CA LEU A 702 2.66 -24.64 11.46
C LEU A 702 3.19 -24.57 12.90
N VAL A 703 2.40 -24.04 13.84
CA VAL A 703 2.75 -23.98 15.26
C VAL A 703 2.69 -25.38 15.86
N THR A 704 1.63 -26.13 15.56
CA THR A 704 1.42 -27.50 16.06
C THR A 704 2.51 -28.48 15.60
N ARG A 705 2.97 -28.40 14.34
CA ARG A 705 4.07 -29.26 13.85
C ARG A 705 5.42 -28.93 14.48
N GLY A 706 5.65 -27.65 14.78
CA GLY A 706 6.85 -27.21 15.46
C GLY A 706 6.92 -27.63 16.93
N GLU A 707 5.78 -27.62 17.59
CA GLU A 707 5.62 -28.08 18.98
C GLU A 707 5.90 -29.57 19.14
N GLU A 708 5.53 -30.41 18.17
CA GLU A 708 5.82 -31.85 18.19
C GLU A 708 7.33 -32.19 18.13
N HIS A 709 8.16 -31.27 17.62
CA HIS A 709 9.58 -31.53 17.36
C HIS A 709 10.55 -30.56 18.06
N GLY A 710 10.04 -29.65 18.92
CA GLY A 710 10.88 -28.76 19.74
C GLY A 710 11.44 -27.53 19.00
N TYR A 711 10.84 -27.11 17.88
CA TYR A 711 11.23 -25.91 17.14
C TYR A 711 9.99 -25.16 16.65
N ILE A 712 9.91 -23.82 16.72
CA ILE A 712 8.84 -23.09 16.02
C ILE A 712 9.35 -22.81 14.60
N LEU A 713 8.76 -23.47 13.59
CA LEU A 713 9.00 -23.09 12.18
C LEU A 713 8.31 -21.74 11.93
N TYR A 714 9.05 -20.69 12.23
CA TYR A 714 8.64 -19.35 11.87
C TYR A 714 8.97 -19.10 10.40
N ASP A 715 8.13 -19.64 9.52
CA ASP A 715 8.10 -19.19 8.13
C ASP A 715 7.52 -17.75 8.14
N VAL A 716 8.39 -16.76 8.37
CA VAL A 716 8.10 -15.42 7.84
C VAL A 716 8.24 -15.63 6.36
N LEU A 717 7.15 -15.52 5.61
CA LEU A 717 7.26 -15.34 4.18
C LEU A 717 8.02 -14.03 3.98
N ARG A 718 9.35 -14.14 3.84
CA ARG A 718 10.07 -13.23 2.97
C ARG A 718 9.37 -13.41 1.63
N THR A 719 8.71 -12.36 1.15
CA THR A 719 8.22 -12.36 -0.22
C THR A 719 9.44 -12.60 -1.10
N ALA A 720 9.53 -13.81 -1.64
CA ALA A 720 10.62 -14.20 -2.52
C ALA A 720 10.67 -13.17 -3.66
N SER A 721 11.87 -12.73 -4.02
CA SER A 721 12.02 -11.88 -5.20
C SER A 721 11.48 -12.60 -6.45
N GLU A 722 11.21 -11.85 -7.51
CA GLU A 722 10.85 -12.45 -8.81
C GLU A 722 11.93 -13.47 -9.23
N ALA A 723 13.21 -13.14 -9.04
CA ALA A 723 14.35 -14.03 -9.26
C ALA A 723 14.29 -15.32 -8.43
N GLU A 724 14.03 -15.21 -7.11
CA GLU A 724 13.93 -16.35 -6.20
C GLU A 724 12.75 -17.28 -6.55
N THR A 725 11.61 -16.69 -6.87
CA THR A 725 10.40 -17.43 -7.28
C THR A 725 10.64 -18.14 -8.62
N THR A 726 11.29 -17.46 -9.55
CA THR A 726 11.65 -18.01 -10.87
C THR A 726 12.63 -19.17 -10.76
N ILE A 727 13.73 -19.01 -10.02
CA ILE A 727 14.75 -20.07 -9.83
C ILE A 727 14.16 -21.29 -9.12
N LYS A 728 13.35 -21.08 -8.08
CA LYS A 728 12.64 -22.16 -7.40
C LYS A 728 11.72 -22.91 -8.36
N THR A 729 10.89 -22.19 -9.11
CA THR A 729 9.93 -22.76 -10.07
C THR A 729 10.64 -23.57 -11.16
N ILE A 730 11.72 -23.03 -11.73
CA ILE A 730 12.51 -23.66 -12.78
C ILE A 730 13.17 -24.95 -12.29
N SER A 731 13.79 -24.94 -11.11
CA SER A 731 14.46 -26.12 -10.56
C SER A 731 13.48 -27.28 -10.29
N ILE A 732 12.27 -26.98 -9.79
CA ILE A 732 11.21 -27.97 -9.56
C ILE A 732 10.71 -28.55 -10.89
N ILE A 733 10.47 -27.69 -11.88
CA ILE A 733 9.97 -28.14 -13.19
C ILE A 733 11.03 -28.98 -13.91
N ALA A 734 12.31 -28.62 -13.84
CA ALA A 734 13.40 -29.40 -14.42
C ALA A 734 13.42 -30.84 -13.86
N LEU A 735 13.30 -30.99 -12.54
CA LEU A 735 13.23 -32.31 -11.90
C LEU A 735 11.96 -33.09 -12.30
N GLN A 736 10.80 -32.43 -12.33
CA GLN A 736 9.54 -33.06 -12.75
C GLN A 736 9.59 -33.55 -14.20
N ILE A 737 10.15 -32.74 -15.10
CA ILE A 737 10.33 -33.11 -16.51
C ILE A 737 11.34 -34.26 -16.65
N ALA A 738 12.48 -34.22 -15.94
CA ALA A 738 13.48 -35.29 -16.01
C ALA A 738 12.89 -36.65 -15.60
N ASN A 739 12.12 -36.68 -14.50
CA ASN A 739 11.44 -37.90 -14.04
C ASN A 739 10.36 -38.36 -15.04
N ALA A 740 9.52 -37.44 -15.51
CA ALA A 740 8.46 -37.77 -16.46
C ALA A 740 9.02 -38.23 -17.82
N ARG A 741 10.17 -37.69 -18.24
CA ARG A 741 10.88 -38.11 -19.44
C ARG A 741 11.36 -39.55 -19.31
N ASN A 742 12.06 -39.88 -18.23
CA ASN A 742 12.55 -41.24 -17.99
C ASN A 742 11.40 -42.26 -17.95
N GLU A 743 10.32 -41.91 -17.25
CA GLU A 743 9.08 -42.71 -17.18
C GLU A 743 8.44 -42.88 -18.58
N LEU A 744 8.37 -41.82 -19.38
CA LEU A 744 7.79 -41.86 -20.72
C LEU A 744 8.63 -42.69 -21.69
N GLU A 745 9.95 -42.54 -21.66
CA GLU A 745 10.88 -43.33 -22.49
C GLU A 745 10.82 -44.82 -22.12
N GLU A 746 10.76 -45.18 -20.83
CA GLU A 746 10.56 -46.55 -20.35
C GLU A 746 9.25 -47.16 -20.89
N ILE A 747 8.14 -46.43 -20.76
CA ILE A 747 6.82 -46.90 -21.19
C ILE A 747 6.74 -47.13 -22.70
N LEU A 748 7.43 -46.32 -23.50
CA LEU A 748 7.39 -46.43 -24.96
C LEU A 748 8.21 -47.59 -25.51
N GLN A 749 9.24 -48.04 -24.77
CA GLN A 749 10.00 -49.23 -25.14
C GLN A 749 9.10 -50.47 -25.14
N ASP A 750 8.22 -50.61 -24.15
CA ASP A 750 7.31 -51.75 -23.99
C ASP A 750 5.89 -51.30 -23.57
N LEU A 751 5.18 -50.66 -24.49
CA LEU A 751 3.84 -50.13 -24.23
C LEU A 751 2.81 -51.26 -24.08
N LYS A 752 2.29 -51.44 -22.87
CA LYS A 752 1.24 -52.41 -22.51
C LYS A 752 -0.03 -51.73 -22.03
N ALA A 753 -1.15 -52.46 -22.07
CA ALA A 753 -2.45 -51.97 -21.60
C ALA A 753 -2.42 -51.50 -20.13
N GLU A 754 -1.64 -52.18 -19.29
CA GLU A 754 -1.45 -51.86 -17.87
C GLU A 754 -0.68 -50.54 -17.66
N SER A 755 0.16 -50.16 -18.61
CA SER A 755 1.02 -48.97 -18.54
C SER A 755 0.31 -47.68 -18.95
N ILE A 756 -0.91 -47.73 -19.49
CA ILE A 756 -1.61 -46.53 -20.00
C ILE A 756 -1.92 -45.51 -18.90
N GLY A 757 -2.17 -45.95 -17.66
CA GLY A 757 -2.34 -45.04 -16.54
C GLY A 757 -1.06 -44.23 -16.24
N ARG A 758 0.10 -44.90 -16.29
CA ARG A 758 1.42 -44.27 -16.13
C ARG A 758 1.72 -43.34 -17.31
N LEU A 759 1.41 -43.76 -18.54
CA LEU A 759 1.56 -42.98 -19.78
C LEU A 759 0.80 -41.65 -19.72
N ALA A 760 -0.48 -41.70 -19.35
CA ALA A 760 -1.31 -40.50 -19.20
C ALA A 760 -0.74 -39.55 -18.12
N THR A 761 -0.23 -40.10 -17.01
CA THR A 761 0.36 -39.32 -15.92
C THR A 761 1.67 -38.63 -16.34
N ALA A 762 2.52 -39.32 -17.09
CA ALA A 762 3.75 -38.77 -17.62
C ALA A 762 3.47 -37.62 -18.60
N LEU A 763 2.58 -37.82 -19.58
CA LEU A 763 2.17 -36.79 -20.55
C LEU A 763 1.48 -35.59 -19.88
N GLU A 764 0.67 -35.84 -18.84
CA GLU A 764 0.05 -34.77 -18.06
C GLU A 764 1.08 -33.96 -17.27
N THR A 765 2.16 -34.59 -16.81
CA THR A 765 3.27 -33.88 -16.15
C THR A 765 3.93 -32.92 -17.13
N PHE A 766 4.18 -33.32 -18.38
CA PHE A 766 4.66 -32.40 -19.42
C PHE A 766 3.68 -31.24 -19.69
N SER A 767 2.37 -31.53 -19.74
CA SER A 767 1.33 -30.49 -19.92
C SER A 767 1.33 -29.46 -18.80
N ARG A 768 1.37 -29.93 -17.54
CA ARG A 768 1.39 -29.05 -16.36
C ARG A 768 2.68 -28.24 -16.27
N SER A 769 3.81 -28.85 -16.61
CA SER A 769 5.10 -28.18 -16.66
C SER A 769 5.12 -27.07 -17.72
N ARG A 770 4.65 -27.34 -18.94
CA ARG A 770 4.54 -26.35 -20.03
C ARG A 770 3.74 -25.12 -19.58
N ASP A 771 2.60 -25.33 -18.97
CA ASP A 771 1.75 -24.22 -18.50
C ASP A 771 2.41 -23.40 -17.41
N LYS A 772 3.09 -24.05 -16.45
CA LYS A 772 3.84 -23.31 -15.42
C LYS A 772 4.99 -22.52 -16.04
N LEU A 773 5.70 -23.08 -17.00
CA LEU A 773 6.78 -22.38 -17.71
C LEU A 773 6.26 -21.16 -18.48
N SER A 774 5.01 -21.18 -18.98
CA SER A 774 4.40 -20.02 -19.64
C SER A 774 4.15 -18.82 -18.71
N THR A 775 4.19 -19.03 -17.39
CA THR A 775 4.02 -17.97 -16.38
C THR A 775 5.34 -17.39 -15.90
N VAL A 776 6.48 -17.93 -16.33
CA VAL A 776 7.81 -17.47 -15.92
C VAL A 776 8.22 -16.24 -16.73
N THR A 777 8.55 -15.16 -16.03
CA THR A 777 9.08 -13.92 -16.61
C THR A 777 10.48 -13.62 -16.08
N VAL A 778 11.28 -12.94 -16.90
CA VAL A 778 12.52 -12.28 -16.48
C VAL A 778 12.46 -10.86 -17.02
N ASN A 779 12.66 -9.86 -16.15
CA ASN A 779 12.44 -8.44 -16.45
C ASN A 779 11.05 -8.14 -17.03
N SER A 780 10.01 -8.79 -16.47
CA SER A 780 8.62 -8.70 -16.94
C SER A 780 8.37 -9.18 -18.40
N ALA A 781 9.32 -9.87 -19.03
CA ALA A 781 9.15 -10.48 -20.35
C ALA A 781 9.00 -12.01 -20.26
N PRO A 782 8.02 -12.62 -20.97
CA PRO A 782 7.81 -14.07 -20.96
C PRO A 782 8.92 -14.80 -21.74
N ILE A 783 9.39 -15.93 -21.22
CA ILE A 783 10.50 -16.70 -21.79
C ILE A 783 9.99 -17.79 -22.73
N ALA A 784 10.64 -17.94 -23.89
CA ALA A 784 10.40 -19.03 -24.85
C ALA A 784 8.91 -19.26 -25.22
N SER A 785 8.14 -18.18 -25.28
CA SER A 785 6.71 -18.21 -25.62
C SER A 785 6.44 -18.89 -26.96
N SER A 786 7.36 -18.73 -27.92
CA SER A 786 7.28 -19.38 -29.23
C SER A 786 7.49 -20.90 -29.17
N VAL A 787 8.36 -21.39 -28.28
CA VAL A 787 8.62 -22.83 -28.06
C VAL A 787 7.41 -23.47 -27.39
N LEU A 788 6.89 -22.84 -26.32
CA LEU A 788 5.76 -23.34 -25.57
C LEU A 788 4.48 -23.41 -26.42
N LYS A 789 4.25 -22.42 -27.29
CA LYS A 789 3.10 -22.40 -28.20
C LYS A 789 3.16 -23.50 -29.27
N LYS A 790 4.35 -23.86 -29.74
CA LYS A 790 4.54 -24.92 -30.75
C LYS A 790 4.22 -26.33 -30.24
N VAL A 791 4.42 -26.57 -28.93
CA VAL A 791 4.25 -27.89 -28.32
C VAL A 791 2.88 -28.08 -27.63
N GLU A 792 2.15 -26.98 -27.40
CA GLU A 792 0.84 -26.94 -26.73
C GLU A 792 -0.16 -27.96 -27.30
N GLU A 793 -0.50 -27.83 -28.59
CA GLU A 793 -1.49 -28.67 -29.25
C GLU A 793 -1.04 -30.14 -29.27
N LYS A 794 0.28 -30.38 -29.39
CA LYS A 794 0.87 -31.71 -29.46
C LYS A 794 0.76 -32.44 -28.10
N ILE A 795 1.07 -31.77 -27.00
CA ILE A 795 0.90 -32.33 -25.64
C ILE A 795 -0.57 -32.60 -25.35
N GLN A 796 -1.46 -31.65 -25.68
CA GLN A 796 -2.90 -31.83 -25.46
C GLN A 796 -3.43 -33.04 -26.23
N THR A 797 -3.03 -33.18 -27.50
CA THR A 797 -3.41 -34.31 -28.34
C THR A 797 -2.90 -35.63 -27.74
N ALA A 798 -1.64 -35.69 -27.33
CA ALA A 798 -1.06 -36.90 -26.73
C ALA A 798 -1.77 -37.32 -25.42
N VAL A 799 -2.08 -36.35 -24.55
CA VAL A 799 -2.83 -36.57 -23.31
C VAL A 799 -4.23 -37.12 -23.62
N LEU A 800 -4.93 -36.52 -24.59
CA LEU A 800 -6.27 -36.96 -24.99
C LEU A 800 -6.28 -38.37 -25.58
N LEU A 801 -5.30 -38.72 -26.41
CA LEU A 801 -5.15 -40.06 -26.97
C LEU A 801 -4.95 -41.09 -25.85
N ALA A 802 -4.08 -40.81 -24.88
CA ALA A 802 -3.85 -41.71 -23.75
C ALA A 802 -5.12 -41.90 -22.89
N TYR A 803 -5.85 -40.83 -22.59
CA TYR A 803 -7.10 -40.91 -21.82
C TYR A 803 -8.24 -41.62 -22.56
N ARG A 804 -8.39 -41.38 -23.87
CA ARG A 804 -9.39 -42.07 -24.70
C ARG A 804 -9.14 -43.57 -24.77
N THR A 805 -7.90 -43.99 -25.00
CA THR A 805 -7.56 -45.42 -25.02
C THR A 805 -7.78 -46.04 -23.65
N ARG A 806 -7.41 -45.34 -22.56
CA ARG A 806 -7.68 -45.78 -21.18
C ARG A 806 -9.16 -46.06 -20.92
N ALA A 807 -10.03 -45.17 -21.38
CA ALA A 807 -11.48 -45.28 -21.17
C ALA A 807 -12.12 -46.46 -21.92
N LYS A 808 -11.51 -46.87 -23.05
CA LYS A 808 -12.01 -47.96 -23.91
C LYS A 808 -11.51 -49.35 -23.50
N LEU A 809 -10.51 -49.44 -22.63
CA LEU A 809 -9.95 -50.72 -22.20
C LEU A 809 -10.87 -51.42 -21.19
N PRO A 810 -11.14 -52.72 -21.35
CA PRO A 810 -11.88 -53.48 -20.36
C PRO A 810 -11.11 -53.50 -19.03
N SER A 811 -11.79 -53.20 -17.92
CA SER A 811 -11.20 -53.23 -16.58
C SER A 811 -10.59 -54.59 -16.29
N THR A 812 -9.28 -54.63 -16.05
CA THR A 812 -8.54 -55.84 -15.66
C THR A 812 -8.75 -56.22 -14.19
N ARG A 813 -9.47 -55.41 -13.41
CA ARG A 813 -9.76 -55.72 -11.99
C ARG A 813 -10.96 -56.68 -11.88
N PRO A 814 -10.86 -57.76 -11.07
CA PRO A 814 -11.96 -58.69 -10.85
C PRO A 814 -13.17 -57.96 -10.25
N LYS A 815 -14.36 -58.23 -10.77
CA LYS A 815 -15.63 -57.71 -10.23
C LYS A 815 -15.86 -58.31 -8.84
N VAL A 816 -15.89 -57.46 -7.82
CA VAL A 816 -16.15 -57.82 -6.42
C VAL A 816 -17.67 -57.89 -6.24
N LYS A 817 -18.19 -58.96 -5.62
CA LYS A 817 -19.61 -59.08 -5.28
C LYS A 817 -19.85 -58.49 -3.89
N ILE A 818 -21.07 -58.04 -3.61
CA ILE A 818 -21.49 -57.48 -2.31
C ILE A 818 -21.22 -58.45 -1.14
N THR A 819 -21.30 -59.75 -1.39
CA THR A 819 -20.95 -60.81 -0.42
C THR A 819 -19.48 -60.80 0.00
N ASP A 820 -18.61 -60.22 -0.82
CA ASP A 820 -17.16 -60.15 -0.58
C ASP A 820 -16.78 -58.89 0.22
N LEU A 821 -17.76 -58.03 0.56
CA LEU A 821 -17.58 -56.80 1.35
C LEU A 821 -18.11 -56.92 2.78
N THR A 822 -18.93 -57.93 3.07
CA THR A 822 -19.43 -58.23 4.43
C THR A 822 -18.36 -58.79 5.37
N ASP A 823 -17.28 -59.37 4.84
CA ASP A 823 -16.16 -59.94 5.60
C ASP A 823 -14.92 -59.03 5.63
N VAL A 824 -15.07 -57.74 5.30
CA VAL A 824 -13.97 -56.78 5.37
C VAL A 824 -13.68 -56.43 6.82
N ASP A 825 -12.47 -56.69 7.28
CA ASP A 825 -11.97 -56.32 8.61
C ASP A 825 -11.90 -54.78 8.74
N VAL A 826 -13.02 -54.21 9.22
CA VAL A 826 -13.28 -52.77 9.34
C VAL A 826 -12.17 -52.02 10.10
N PRO A 827 -11.60 -52.54 11.20
CA PRO A 827 -10.44 -51.94 11.87
C PRO A 827 -9.21 -51.75 10.97
N SER A 828 -8.90 -52.72 10.11
CA SER A 828 -7.72 -52.68 9.23
C SER A 828 -7.87 -51.66 8.10
N VAL A 829 -9.08 -51.55 7.53
CA VAL A 829 -9.41 -50.51 6.55
C VAL A 829 -9.38 -49.13 7.21
N LEU A 830 -9.89 -48.98 8.43
CA LEU A 830 -9.85 -47.71 9.16
C LEU A 830 -8.42 -47.28 9.54
N GLU A 831 -7.52 -48.19 9.88
CA GLU A 831 -6.09 -47.92 10.11
C GLU A 831 -5.38 -47.44 8.84
N GLU A 832 -5.61 -48.11 7.71
CA GLU A 832 -5.04 -47.72 6.42
C GLU A 832 -5.51 -46.32 5.99
N TYR A 833 -6.77 -45.98 6.27
CA TYR A 833 -7.37 -44.67 5.99
C TYR A 833 -7.00 -43.57 7.00
N LYS A 834 -6.74 -43.89 8.29
CA LYS A 834 -6.22 -42.94 9.29
C LYS A 834 -4.92 -42.29 8.84
N SER A 835 -4.11 -43.00 8.06
CA SER A 835 -2.84 -42.48 7.51
C SER A 835 -3.02 -41.47 6.35
N GLN A 836 -4.20 -41.43 5.69
CA GLN A 836 -4.40 -40.71 4.43
C GLN A 836 -5.29 -39.46 4.55
N MET A 837 -6.15 -39.36 5.57
CA MET A 837 -7.06 -38.22 5.75
C MET A 837 -6.67 -37.35 6.94
N GLY A 838 -5.98 -36.25 6.64
CA GLY A 838 -5.74 -35.19 7.62
C GLY A 838 -7.04 -34.61 8.17
N TYR A 839 -7.07 -34.50 9.50
CA TYR A 839 -7.86 -33.60 10.36
C TYR A 839 -9.29 -33.92 10.83
N ALA A 840 -10.11 -34.77 10.20
CA ALA A 840 -11.51 -34.92 10.66
C ALA A 840 -11.86 -36.19 11.49
N PRO A 841 -11.32 -37.40 11.20
CA PRO A 841 -11.65 -38.61 11.99
C PRO A 841 -10.76 -38.82 13.23
N LEU A 842 -9.80 -37.93 13.48
CA LEU A 842 -8.64 -38.16 14.36
C LEU A 842 -8.94 -38.34 15.85
N LEU A 843 -10.20 -38.27 16.28
CA LEU A 843 -10.49 -38.15 17.70
C LEU A 843 -11.40 -39.24 18.29
N GLY A 844 -11.85 -40.23 17.52
CA GLY A 844 -12.64 -41.35 18.06
C GLY A 844 -14.00 -40.96 18.67
N PHE A 845 -14.48 -39.74 18.45
CA PHE A 845 -15.65 -39.16 19.13
C PHE A 845 -17.01 -39.41 18.43
N GLY A 846 -17.18 -40.54 17.76
CA GLY A 846 -18.44 -40.86 17.09
C GLY A 846 -18.63 -42.34 16.74
N THR A 847 -19.90 -42.75 16.66
CA THR A 847 -20.31 -44.05 16.08
C THR A 847 -20.64 -43.85 14.60
N ILE A 848 -20.31 -44.83 13.76
CA ILE A 848 -20.61 -44.82 12.33
C ILE A 848 -21.83 -45.70 12.10
N GLU A 849 -22.94 -45.09 11.69
CA GLU A 849 -24.12 -45.82 11.21
C GLU A 849 -24.02 -46.03 9.69
N TRP A 850 -24.45 -47.23 9.25
CA TRP A 850 -24.32 -47.68 7.86
C TRP A 850 -25.70 -47.83 7.23
N GLU A 851 -25.93 -47.17 6.09
CA GLU A 851 -27.14 -47.37 5.29
C GLU A 851 -26.82 -47.66 3.83
N HIS A 852 -27.59 -48.58 3.25
CA HIS A 852 -27.46 -48.98 1.85
C HIS A 852 -28.12 -47.93 0.94
N SER A 853 -27.42 -47.52 -0.12
CA SER A 853 -27.95 -46.53 -1.07
C SER A 853 -27.50 -46.78 -2.51
N LYS A 854 -28.28 -46.32 -3.48
CA LYS A 854 -27.87 -46.27 -4.88
C LYS A 854 -26.81 -45.19 -5.11
N CYS A 855 -25.82 -45.47 -5.95
CA CYS A 855 -24.82 -44.50 -6.36
C CYS A 855 -25.49 -43.36 -7.15
N LEU A 856 -25.37 -42.12 -6.66
CA LEU A 856 -25.98 -40.92 -7.29
C LEU A 856 -25.09 -40.29 -8.38
N GLY A 857 -23.97 -40.92 -8.73
CA GLY A 857 -23.01 -40.41 -9.71
C GLY A 857 -22.00 -39.44 -9.10
N CYS A 858 -20.74 -39.85 -9.04
CA CYS A 858 -19.63 -39.00 -8.62
C CYS A 858 -19.12 -38.17 -9.81
N LYS A 859 -18.98 -36.85 -9.62
CA LYS A 859 -18.40 -35.93 -10.63
C LYS A 859 -16.95 -36.24 -11.04
N SER A 860 -16.25 -37.17 -10.37
CA SER A 860 -14.85 -37.50 -10.67
C SER A 860 -14.65 -38.73 -11.56
N CYS A 861 -15.67 -39.54 -11.85
CA CYS A 861 -15.52 -40.69 -12.75
C CYS A 861 -16.30 -40.58 -14.06
N GLU A 862 -17.21 -39.62 -14.22
CA GLU A 862 -18.03 -39.35 -15.41
C GLU A 862 -18.75 -40.57 -16.04
N ILE A 863 -18.79 -41.71 -15.35
CA ILE A 863 -19.56 -42.90 -15.72
C ILE A 863 -20.62 -43.09 -14.64
N SER A 864 -21.88 -43.23 -15.06
CA SER A 864 -22.95 -43.77 -14.22
C SER A 864 -22.53 -45.17 -13.76
N CYS A 865 -22.02 -45.30 -12.53
CA CYS A 865 -21.69 -46.60 -11.97
C CYS A 865 -23.00 -47.36 -11.74
N PRO A 866 -23.22 -48.54 -12.34
CA PRO A 866 -24.45 -49.30 -12.17
C PRO A 866 -24.52 -50.04 -10.81
N GLU A 867 -23.54 -49.83 -9.93
CA GLU A 867 -23.41 -50.59 -8.68
C GLU A 867 -23.60 -49.71 -7.43
N ASP A 868 -24.00 -50.37 -6.34
CA ASP A 868 -24.45 -49.76 -5.09
C ASP A 868 -23.35 -48.96 -4.37
N ALA A 869 -23.76 -47.98 -3.56
CA ALA A 869 -22.88 -47.20 -2.69
C ALA A 869 -23.25 -47.43 -1.22
N ILE A 870 -22.27 -47.26 -0.33
CA ILE A 870 -22.51 -47.35 1.09
C ILE A 870 -22.48 -45.93 1.68
N LYS A 871 -23.60 -45.52 2.28
CA LYS A 871 -23.71 -44.25 3.00
C LYS A 871 -23.15 -44.44 4.40
N LEU A 872 -22.24 -43.55 4.77
CA LEU A 872 -21.60 -43.44 6.08
C LEU A 872 -22.16 -42.20 6.77
N THR A 873 -22.79 -42.39 7.93
CA THR A 873 -23.26 -41.28 8.77
C THR A 873 -22.53 -41.31 10.12
N PRO A 874 -21.36 -40.65 10.23
CA PRO A 874 -20.76 -40.36 11.53
C PRO A 874 -21.65 -39.45 12.37
N VAL A 875 -21.92 -39.88 13.61
CA VAL A 875 -22.64 -39.10 14.63
C VAL A 875 -21.64 -38.60 15.68
N LEU A 876 -21.42 -37.29 15.75
CA LEU A 876 -20.57 -36.66 16.78
C LEU A 876 -21.39 -36.33 18.03
N ARG A 877 -20.97 -36.84 19.21
CA ARG A 877 -21.63 -36.58 20.51
C ARG A 877 -20.87 -35.53 21.32
N ILE A 878 -21.37 -34.30 21.29
CA ILE A 878 -20.72 -33.14 21.94
C ILE A 878 -20.51 -33.26 23.47
N PRO A 879 -21.38 -33.90 24.28
CA PRO A 879 -21.15 -34.02 25.73
C PRO A 879 -19.89 -34.80 26.10
N GLU A 880 -19.51 -35.80 25.30
CA GLU A 880 -18.37 -36.69 25.55
C GLU A 880 -17.01 -35.99 25.26
N ILE A 881 -17.04 -34.81 24.64
CA ILE A 881 -15.86 -33.97 24.36
C ILE A 881 -15.25 -33.38 25.65
N PHE A 882 -16.02 -33.31 26.74
CA PHE A 882 -15.60 -32.69 28.00
C PHE A 882 -15.34 -33.68 29.15
N GLU A 883 -15.47 -34.99 28.89
CA GLU A 883 -15.23 -36.04 29.90
C GLU A 883 -13.79 -36.56 29.84
N PHE A 884 -12.83 -35.76 30.29
CA PHE A 884 -11.46 -36.23 30.51
C PHE A 884 -11.26 -36.54 32.00
N SER A 885 -10.74 -37.74 32.32
CA SER A 885 -10.25 -38.02 33.67
C SER A 885 -8.92 -37.28 33.91
N ASP A 886 -8.61 -36.96 35.17
CA ASP A 886 -7.33 -36.31 35.54
C ASP A 886 -6.11 -37.13 35.08
N GLU A 887 -6.24 -38.45 35.03
CA GLU A 887 -5.24 -39.38 34.52
C GLU A 887 -5.05 -39.24 33.00
N SER A 888 -6.15 -39.10 32.23
CA SER A 888 -6.06 -38.81 30.79
C SER A 888 -5.47 -37.42 30.52
N LEU A 889 -5.70 -36.43 31.38
CA LEU A 889 -5.12 -35.09 31.27
C LEU A 889 -3.61 -35.05 31.55
N THR A 890 -3.08 -36.03 32.28
CA THR A 890 -1.63 -36.18 32.52
C THR A 890 -0.87 -36.85 31.39
N GLU A 891 -1.56 -37.61 30.53
CA GLU A 891 -0.97 -38.21 29.32
C GLU A 891 -0.94 -37.24 28.13
N LEU A 892 -1.66 -36.11 28.23
CA LEU A 892 -1.67 -35.07 27.20
C LEU A 892 -0.45 -34.13 27.32
N PRO A 893 0.04 -33.59 26.19
CA PRO A 893 1.06 -32.54 26.20
C PRO A 893 0.67 -31.37 27.12
N VAL A 894 1.66 -30.78 27.82
CA VAL A 894 1.48 -29.80 28.92
C VAL A 894 0.52 -28.66 28.53
N ASN A 895 0.59 -28.16 27.30
CA ASN A 895 -0.22 -27.05 26.82
C ASN A 895 -1.70 -27.45 26.61
N ARG A 896 -1.96 -28.70 26.19
CA ARG A 896 -3.31 -29.27 26.05
C ARG A 896 -3.90 -29.58 27.43
N SER A 897 -3.11 -30.15 28.32
CA SER A 897 -3.49 -30.32 29.73
C SER A 897 -3.83 -28.96 30.36
N LEU A 898 -3.03 -27.92 30.10
CA LEU A 898 -3.24 -26.57 30.61
C LEU A 898 -4.42 -25.86 29.94
N PHE A 899 -4.64 -26.01 28.63
CA PHE A 899 -5.82 -25.50 27.93
C PHE A 899 -7.09 -26.16 28.44
N TYR A 900 -7.14 -27.49 28.53
CA TYR A 900 -8.29 -28.20 29.09
C TYR A 900 -8.51 -27.84 30.56
N LYS A 901 -7.47 -27.76 31.39
CA LYS A 901 -7.57 -27.27 32.77
C LYS A 901 -8.02 -25.82 32.87
N THR A 902 -7.64 -24.96 31.92
CA THR A 902 -8.04 -23.54 31.88
C THR A 902 -9.49 -23.41 31.41
N VAL A 903 -9.93 -24.18 30.42
CA VAL A 903 -11.33 -24.24 29.97
C VAL A 903 -12.21 -24.85 31.07
N LEU A 904 -11.76 -25.91 31.74
CA LEU A 904 -12.44 -26.49 32.91
C LEU A 904 -12.49 -25.49 34.07
N SER A 905 -11.39 -24.78 34.34
CA SER A 905 -11.27 -23.72 35.35
C SER A 905 -12.22 -22.55 35.09
N LEU A 906 -12.32 -22.10 33.82
CA LEU A 906 -13.24 -21.07 33.39
C LEU A 906 -14.71 -21.54 33.45
N ALA A 907 -14.96 -22.83 33.23
CA ALA A 907 -16.27 -23.47 33.43
C ALA A 907 -16.60 -23.75 34.92
N THR A 908 -15.60 -23.74 35.81
CA THR A 908 -15.72 -24.05 37.25
C THR A 908 -15.59 -22.81 38.15
N LEU A 909 -15.77 -21.60 37.63
CA LEU A 909 -16.29 -20.49 38.43
C LEU A 909 -17.71 -20.86 38.88
N LYS A 910 -17.78 -21.73 39.89
CA LYS A 910 -18.98 -22.39 40.38
C LYS A 910 -20.05 -21.33 40.67
N PRO A 911 -21.20 -21.36 39.97
CA PRO A 911 -22.43 -20.90 40.58
C PRO A 911 -22.62 -21.72 41.86
N THR A 912 -23.05 -21.08 42.95
CA THR A 912 -23.26 -21.74 44.24
C THR A 912 -24.32 -22.84 44.22
N ASP A 913 -25.04 -23.00 43.11
CA ASP A 913 -26.03 -24.04 42.85
C ASP A 913 -25.74 -24.80 41.55
N ASN A 914 -26.12 -26.08 41.51
CA ASN A 914 -26.05 -26.90 40.30
C ASN A 914 -26.92 -26.28 39.19
N ILE A 915 -26.30 -25.74 38.14
CA ILE A 915 -27.03 -25.37 36.92
C ILE A 915 -27.28 -26.65 36.12
N LEU A 916 -28.49 -27.17 36.22
CA LEU A 916 -29.02 -28.21 35.32
C LEU A 916 -29.41 -27.54 34.00
N LEU A 917 -28.60 -27.74 32.95
CA LEU A 917 -28.98 -27.36 31.58
C LEU A 917 -29.87 -28.45 31.00
N GLU A 918 -31.05 -28.08 30.50
CA GLU A 918 -31.95 -29.02 29.82
C GLU A 918 -31.35 -29.48 28.49
N LYS A 919 -31.61 -30.74 28.11
CA LYS A 919 -31.06 -31.43 26.92
C LYS A 919 -31.33 -30.71 25.59
N GLU A 920 -32.26 -29.75 25.58
CA GLU A 920 -32.67 -28.97 24.41
C GLU A 920 -32.08 -27.53 24.40
N SER A 921 -31.15 -27.22 25.30
CA SER A 921 -30.52 -25.89 25.37
C SER A 921 -29.71 -25.57 24.09
N PRO A 922 -29.75 -24.32 23.58
CA PRO A 922 -29.02 -23.94 22.37
C PRO A 922 -27.50 -24.19 22.52
N GLY A 923 -26.95 -25.08 21.70
CA GLY A 923 -25.54 -25.51 21.76
C GLY A 923 -25.32 -26.99 22.12
N PHE A 924 -26.36 -27.71 22.56
CA PHE A 924 -26.35 -29.17 22.65
C PHE A 924 -27.00 -29.79 21.42
N GLY A 925 -26.25 -30.62 20.68
CA GLY A 925 -26.76 -31.33 19.49
C GLY A 925 -25.77 -32.37 18.95
N SER A 926 -26.27 -33.28 18.11
CA SER A 926 -25.46 -34.18 17.28
C SER A 926 -25.19 -33.55 15.92
N VAL A 927 -23.95 -33.60 15.44
CA VAL A 927 -23.60 -33.18 14.08
C VAL A 927 -23.50 -34.43 13.21
N GLU A 928 -24.32 -34.50 12.16
CA GLU A 928 -24.31 -35.54 11.14
C GLU A 928 -23.54 -35.05 9.91
N VAL A 929 -22.63 -35.88 9.38
CA VAL A 929 -21.86 -35.57 8.16
C VAL A 929 -22.03 -36.69 7.15
N ASP A 930 -22.63 -36.42 6.00
CA ASP A 930 -22.82 -37.47 4.98
C ASP A 930 -21.51 -37.79 4.22
N LEU A 931 -21.01 -39.01 4.38
CA LEU A 931 -19.87 -39.56 3.64
C LEU A 931 -20.31 -40.77 2.78
N TRP A 932 -19.67 -40.97 1.64
CA TRP A 932 -20.04 -42.01 0.67
C TRP A 932 -18.83 -42.84 0.24
N LEU A 933 -18.95 -44.17 0.27
CA LEU A 933 -17.88 -45.11 -0.09
C LEU A 933 -18.23 -45.90 -1.36
N CYS A 934 -17.33 -45.87 -2.35
CA CYS A 934 -17.53 -46.50 -3.66
C CYS A 934 -17.13 -47.99 -3.64
N VAL A 935 -18.10 -48.87 -3.93
CA VAL A 935 -17.94 -50.34 -3.98
C VAL A 935 -16.97 -50.78 -5.09
N ALA A 936 -16.91 -50.03 -6.20
CA ALA A 936 -16.08 -50.40 -7.37
C ALA A 936 -14.58 -50.14 -7.21
N CYS A 937 -14.15 -49.14 -6.44
CA CYS A 937 -12.73 -48.74 -6.36
C CYS A 937 -12.09 -48.88 -4.97
N ARG A 938 -12.87 -49.09 -3.90
CA ARG A 938 -12.42 -49.23 -2.50
C ARG A 938 -11.55 -48.08 -1.94
N THR A 939 -11.29 -47.03 -2.70
CA THR A 939 -10.26 -45.99 -2.44
C THR A 939 -10.81 -44.56 -2.40
N CYS A 940 -12.06 -44.34 -2.82
CA CYS A 940 -12.66 -43.01 -2.87
C CYS A 940 -13.75 -42.87 -1.79
N VAL A 941 -13.46 -42.11 -0.74
CA VAL A 941 -14.43 -41.57 0.22
C VAL A 941 -14.58 -40.08 -0.07
N ARG A 942 -15.74 -39.64 -0.60
CA ARG A 942 -15.97 -38.21 -0.91
C ARG A 942 -17.43 -37.80 -0.68
N ARG A 943 -17.64 -36.49 -0.45
CA ARG A 943 -18.97 -35.84 -0.34
C ARG A 943 -19.74 -35.97 -1.67
N CYS A 944 -20.97 -36.47 -1.63
CA CYS A 944 -21.87 -36.47 -2.78
C CYS A 944 -22.68 -35.17 -2.79
N PRO A 945 -22.72 -34.40 -3.89
CA PRO A 945 -23.59 -33.23 -3.98
C PRO A 945 -25.03 -33.72 -4.19
N GLY A 946 -25.80 -33.84 -3.11
CA GLY A 946 -27.24 -34.09 -3.19
C GLY A 946 -28.00 -32.94 -3.88
N PRO A 947 -29.25 -33.17 -4.30
CA PRO A 947 -30.06 -32.22 -5.07
C PRO A 947 -30.60 -31.02 -4.27
N ALA A 948 -30.29 -30.90 -2.97
CA ALA A 948 -30.71 -29.76 -2.17
C ALA A 948 -29.67 -28.62 -2.27
N GLU A 949 -30.08 -27.47 -2.84
CA GLU A 949 -29.37 -26.20 -2.65
C GLU A 949 -29.30 -25.92 -1.13
N GLY A 950 -28.11 -26.06 -0.55
CA GLY A 950 -27.88 -25.83 0.88
C GLY A 950 -26.92 -26.80 1.59
N ALA A 951 -26.42 -27.85 0.94
CA ALA A 951 -25.54 -28.84 1.60
C ALA A 951 -24.08 -28.36 1.86
N LEU A 952 -23.80 -27.06 1.79
CA LEU A 952 -22.47 -26.48 2.03
C LEU A 952 -22.61 -25.14 2.75
N ASP A 953 -22.65 -25.19 4.08
CA ASP A 953 -21.93 -24.23 4.93
C ASP A 953 -21.77 -24.82 6.35
N LEU A 954 -20.62 -25.47 6.56
CA LEU A 954 -20.08 -25.69 7.90
C LEU A 954 -19.07 -24.56 8.15
N GLU A 955 -19.56 -23.33 8.31
CA GLU A 955 -18.84 -22.34 9.10
C GLU A 955 -19.15 -22.63 10.56
N LEU A 956 -18.26 -23.36 11.26
CA LEU A 956 -18.22 -23.32 12.71
C LEU A 956 -17.73 -21.91 13.13
N LYS A 957 -18.64 -20.93 13.09
CA LYS A 957 -18.43 -19.63 13.72
C LYS A 957 -18.60 -19.77 15.22
N TRP A 958 -17.60 -20.36 15.87
CA TRP A 958 -17.43 -20.20 17.31
C TRP A 958 -16.78 -18.84 17.54
N SER A 959 -17.60 -17.80 17.69
CA SER A 959 -17.17 -16.58 18.36
C SER A 959 -17.09 -16.92 19.85
N LEU A 960 -15.90 -17.31 20.31
CA LEU A 960 -15.60 -17.52 21.74
C LEU A 960 -16.08 -16.32 22.60
N PRO A 961 -15.99 -15.06 22.13
CA PRO A 961 -16.60 -13.92 22.82
C PRO A 961 -18.14 -13.98 22.94
N GLU A 962 -18.88 -14.45 21.92
CA GLU A 962 -20.34 -14.59 21.99
C GLU A 962 -20.76 -15.68 22.99
N VAL A 963 -20.07 -16.83 22.98
CA VAL A 963 -20.34 -17.94 23.91
C VAL A 963 -20.05 -17.52 25.35
N ILE A 964 -18.92 -16.83 25.58
CA ILE A 964 -18.57 -16.26 26.89
C ILE A 964 -19.60 -15.21 27.31
N LYS A 965 -20.06 -14.34 26.41
CA LYS A 965 -21.08 -13.31 26.67
C LYS A 965 -22.43 -13.90 27.07
N GLN A 966 -22.81 -15.05 26.51
CA GLN A 966 -24.07 -15.71 26.84
C GLN A 966 -24.00 -16.41 28.20
N ILE A 967 -22.85 -17.02 28.53
CA ILE A 967 -22.57 -17.62 29.85
C ILE A 967 -22.51 -16.53 30.95
N SER A 968 -21.94 -15.37 30.64
CA SER A 968 -21.76 -14.27 31.62
C SER A 968 -22.93 -13.28 31.71
N SER A 969 -23.97 -13.43 30.88
CA SER A 969 -25.19 -12.60 30.92
C SER A 969 -26.36 -13.24 31.67
N GLN A 970 -26.19 -14.48 32.17
CA GLN A 970 -27.15 -15.16 33.04
C GLN A 970 -26.68 -15.32 34.48
N THR A 971 -25.53 -14.72 34.84
CA THR A 971 -25.12 -14.41 36.22
C THR A 971 -25.41 -12.96 36.55
#